data_AF-A0A9P5BCU0-F1
#
_entry.id   AF-A0A9P5BCU0-F1
#
_cell.length_a   1.000
_cell.length_b   1.000
_cell.length_c   1.000
_cell.angle_alpha   90.00
_cell.angle_beta   90.00
_cell.angle_gamma   90.00
#
_symmetry.space_group_name_H-M   'P 1'
#
loop_
_entity.id
_entity.type
_entity.pdbx_description
1 polymer ?
#
loop_
_entity_poly.entity_id
_entity_poly.type
_entity_poly.pdbx_seq_one_letter_code
_entity_poly.pdbx_strand_id
1 'polypeptide(L)'
;MAPSSEILASAQPDPDPPPLPANVDIPILRATSNKHKNEARDALGGPPPSLTERDIEIPVRDGSSILAYVYAPSKVVQGEELPIFLFFHGGGFCLGTRHDDMESNRVLAVKAGIIIVCLDYRLAPEHPFPQAIHDGVDALHWIAENPTKVHPSAAPSAGLIIGGTSAGASIANGVVYLNRDLGSPAKVTGQLLGVGPLLPPPFVPEKYKDDYVSHEQNKDVTIPPEELARAFVAAYKPDPTSPIAVPAVHPSGHSGIPPTYLQVCGLDGLRDESIIYERILQEDSISTRLDLYPDLFTAKPSIESQIIVKMAVTNRRKARDSGDVEARPSSEPSGPHYRRYSQPFAGRLGANQAYVVEGGTSEDDHVLHHAPDATPHMSFWELMDMRPIKNLDLWKAALIEGIGTLLFVYITIWVNISPDTAPAAPTQRFGSFDNAAFVGPLIGGITNLIFITLFITSFGAISGAHFNPLITFATFCAQLCSLPRLILYVAAQIGGGALAGLLVRASWGGRDFKVGGCWLFTDIVPPKEIFVVELVSATILLFLAFGVGLDPRQAKIIGPALGPFMVGLSVGTMSFASAFARYGYGGAGLNPARCIGAFVGSRFPSWHWIHWVADGIACIIHGLCYYFIPPWTEVPQ
;
A
#
# COMPACT_ATOMS: atom_id res chain seq x y z
N MET A 1 -3.18 -1.52 9.25
CA MET A 1 -2.44 -2.26 10.29
C MET A 1 -2.10 -3.62 9.72
N ALA A 2 -0.80 -3.93 9.58
CA ALA A 2 -0.36 -5.27 9.27
C ALA A 2 -0.66 -6.20 10.47
N PRO A 3 -1.02 -7.47 10.24
CA PRO A 3 -1.21 -8.43 11.33
C PRO A 3 0.12 -8.70 12.05
N SER A 4 0.06 -9.03 13.35
CA SER A 4 1.24 -9.38 14.14
C SER A 4 1.93 -10.64 13.60
N SER A 5 3.24 -10.75 13.85
CA SER A 5 4.09 -11.88 13.46
C SER A 5 3.59 -13.24 13.98
N GLU A 6 2.91 -13.25 15.12
CA GLU A 6 2.29 -14.46 15.69
C GLU A 6 1.15 -14.99 14.82
N ILE A 7 0.40 -14.10 14.15
CA ILE A 7 -0.70 -14.48 13.25
C ILE A 7 -0.17 -14.95 11.89
N LEU A 8 1.03 -14.51 11.49
CA LEU A 8 1.73 -15.03 10.31
C LEU A 8 2.33 -16.43 10.57
N ALA A 9 2.73 -16.71 11.80
CA ALA A 9 3.25 -18.01 12.20
C ALA A 9 2.15 -19.09 12.26
N SER A 10 0.93 -18.75 12.66
CA SER A 10 -0.23 -19.67 12.63
C SER A 10 -0.78 -19.95 11.23
N ALA A 11 -0.28 -19.24 10.21
CA ALA A 11 -0.68 -19.38 8.80
C ALA A 11 0.27 -20.28 7.99
N GLN A 12 1.28 -20.87 8.64
CA GLN A 12 2.10 -21.91 8.03
C GLN A 12 1.29 -23.21 8.02
N PRO A 13 1.25 -23.96 6.90
CA PRO A 13 0.66 -25.29 6.90
C PRO A 13 1.36 -26.16 7.95
N ASP A 14 0.61 -27.07 8.56
CA ASP A 14 1.23 -28.14 9.35
C ASP A 14 2.24 -28.85 8.43
N PRO A 15 3.53 -28.91 8.77
CA PRO A 15 4.55 -29.47 7.89
C PRO A 15 4.31 -30.95 7.54
N ASP A 16 3.49 -31.66 8.32
CA ASP A 16 3.09 -33.05 8.09
C ASP A 16 1.57 -33.25 8.25
N PRO A 17 0.74 -32.81 7.28
CA PRO A 17 -0.69 -33.08 7.34
C PRO A 17 -0.92 -34.59 7.19
N PRO A 18 -1.79 -35.22 8.01
CA PRO A 18 -2.08 -36.64 7.87
C PRO A 18 -2.63 -36.92 6.46
N PRO A 19 -2.20 -38.02 5.81
CA PRO A 19 -2.66 -38.35 4.46
C PRO A 19 -4.19 -38.50 4.44
N LEU A 20 -4.83 -37.89 3.45
CA LEU A 20 -6.28 -37.99 3.26
C LEU A 20 -6.65 -39.46 3.01
N PRO A 21 -7.70 -40.00 3.67
CA PRO A 21 -8.15 -41.36 3.42
C PRO A 21 -8.68 -41.48 1.98
N ALA A 22 -8.39 -42.61 1.32
CA ALA A 22 -8.70 -42.89 -0.09
C ALA A 22 -10.20 -42.80 -0.49
N ASN A 23 -11.10 -42.66 0.48
CA ASN A 23 -12.50 -42.30 0.28
C ASN A 23 -12.87 -41.23 1.31
N VAL A 24 -12.90 -39.95 0.90
CA VAL A 24 -13.29 -38.84 1.78
C VAL A 24 -14.80 -38.91 2.05
N ASP A 25 -15.17 -39.31 3.27
CA ASP A 25 -16.55 -39.24 3.76
C ASP A 25 -16.87 -37.79 4.20
N ILE A 26 -17.65 -37.07 3.39
CA ILE A 26 -17.98 -35.66 3.63
C ILE A 26 -18.71 -35.45 4.97
N PRO A 27 -19.74 -36.22 5.33
CA PRO A 27 -20.31 -36.17 6.68
C PRO A 27 -19.28 -36.28 7.82
N ILE A 28 -18.32 -37.19 7.73
CA ILE A 28 -17.25 -37.32 8.75
C ILE A 28 -16.33 -36.11 8.75
N LEU A 29 -15.93 -35.63 7.55
CA LEU A 29 -15.11 -34.43 7.42
C LEU A 29 -15.82 -33.19 7.98
N ARG A 30 -17.13 -33.05 7.72
CA ARG A 30 -17.99 -31.99 8.25
C ARG A 30 -18.08 -32.05 9.77
N ALA A 31 -18.32 -33.23 10.35
CA ALA A 31 -18.36 -33.41 11.80
C ALA A 31 -17.03 -33.02 12.47
N THR A 32 -15.91 -33.48 11.91
CA THR A 32 -14.56 -33.16 12.40
C THR A 32 -14.25 -31.67 12.26
N SER A 33 -14.55 -31.06 11.10
CA SER A 33 -14.38 -29.63 10.88
C SER A 33 -15.22 -28.80 11.85
N ASN A 34 -16.49 -29.16 12.06
CA ASN A 34 -17.39 -28.42 12.93
C ASN A 34 -16.96 -28.50 14.39
N LYS A 35 -16.41 -29.64 14.84
CA LYS A 35 -15.86 -29.78 16.18
C LYS A 35 -14.73 -28.76 16.43
N HIS A 36 -13.71 -28.73 15.57
CA HIS A 36 -12.59 -27.79 15.70
C HIS A 36 -13.05 -26.33 15.62
N LYS A 37 -13.98 -26.01 14.71
CA LYS A 37 -14.53 -24.65 14.57
C LYS A 37 -15.35 -24.22 15.79
N ASN A 38 -16.11 -25.13 16.38
CA ASN A 38 -16.85 -24.86 17.62
C ASN A 38 -15.89 -24.57 18.79
N GLU A 39 -14.83 -25.36 18.94
CA GLU A 39 -13.80 -25.13 19.98
C GLU A 39 -13.11 -23.76 19.79
N ALA A 40 -12.75 -23.41 18.55
CA ALA A 40 -12.16 -22.11 18.23
C ALA A 40 -13.13 -20.94 18.49
N ARG A 41 -14.42 -21.10 18.14
CA ARG A 41 -15.47 -20.12 18.43
C ARG A 41 -15.65 -19.92 19.93
N ASP A 42 -15.72 -21.01 20.70
CA ASP A 42 -15.92 -20.94 22.14
C ASP A 42 -14.75 -20.21 22.82
N ALA A 43 -13.53 -20.32 22.27
CA ALA A 43 -12.37 -19.55 22.71
C ALA A 43 -12.46 -18.04 22.43
N LEU A 44 -13.21 -17.60 21.41
CA LEU A 44 -13.45 -16.17 21.13
C LEU A 44 -14.39 -15.51 22.14
N GLY A 45 -15.14 -16.30 22.91
CA GLY A 45 -16.09 -15.80 23.91
C GLY A 45 -17.27 -15.02 23.31
N GLY A 46 -18.01 -14.34 24.19
CA GLY A 46 -19.18 -13.55 23.83
C GLY A 46 -18.87 -12.32 22.97
N PRO A 47 -19.91 -11.67 22.39
CA PRO A 47 -19.72 -10.49 21.56
C PRO A 47 -19.05 -9.35 22.34
N PRO A 48 -18.17 -8.56 21.70
CA PRO A 48 -17.61 -7.36 22.31
C PRO A 48 -18.72 -6.31 22.57
N PRO A 49 -18.56 -5.39 23.54
CA PRO A 49 -19.62 -4.43 23.91
C PRO A 49 -20.12 -3.53 22.78
N SER A 50 -19.32 -3.35 21.72
CA SER A 50 -19.66 -2.58 20.53
C SER A 50 -20.54 -3.32 19.53
N LEU A 51 -20.87 -4.60 19.77
CA LEU A 51 -21.57 -5.47 18.84
C LEU A 51 -22.70 -6.26 19.51
N THR A 52 -23.76 -6.49 18.74
CA THR A 52 -24.85 -7.43 19.04
C THR A 52 -24.80 -8.59 18.08
N GLU A 53 -25.10 -9.78 18.59
CA GLU A 53 -25.07 -11.04 17.86
C GLU A 53 -26.31 -11.85 18.18
N ARG A 54 -26.95 -12.44 17.16
CA ARG A 54 -28.10 -13.32 17.36
C ARG A 54 -28.40 -14.20 16.14
N ASP A 55 -29.05 -15.32 16.40
CA ASP A 55 -29.67 -16.14 15.36
C ASP A 55 -30.99 -15.52 14.86
N ILE A 56 -31.27 -15.75 13.58
CA ILE A 56 -32.58 -15.57 12.94
C ILE A 56 -32.93 -16.81 12.13
N GLU A 57 -34.23 -17.04 11.96
CA GLU A 57 -34.77 -18.01 11.02
C GLU A 57 -35.32 -17.30 9.79
N ILE A 58 -34.98 -17.81 8.61
CA ILE A 58 -35.39 -17.29 7.33
C ILE A 58 -36.20 -18.38 6.61
N PRO A 59 -37.49 -18.15 6.30
CA PRO A 59 -38.28 -19.09 5.53
C PRO A 59 -37.79 -19.16 4.08
N VAL A 60 -37.80 -20.36 3.51
CA VAL A 60 -37.37 -20.62 2.13
C VAL A 60 -38.48 -21.28 1.30
N ARG A 61 -38.31 -21.34 -0.02
CA ARG A 61 -39.37 -21.68 -1.00
C ARG A 61 -40.04 -23.04 -0.85
N ASP A 62 -39.43 -23.98 -0.14
CA ASP A 62 -40.00 -25.32 0.10
C ASP A 62 -40.82 -25.41 1.40
N GLY A 63 -41.03 -24.28 2.08
CA GLY A 63 -41.80 -24.20 3.32
C GLY A 63 -41.00 -24.50 4.58
N SER A 64 -39.70 -24.84 4.46
CA SER A 64 -38.79 -24.93 5.61
C SER A 64 -38.18 -23.56 5.96
N SER A 65 -37.33 -23.53 6.99
CA SER A 65 -36.53 -22.35 7.36
C SER A 65 -35.06 -22.73 7.46
N ILE A 66 -34.19 -21.80 7.08
CA ILE A 66 -32.74 -21.87 7.30
C ILE A 66 -32.33 -20.85 8.38
N LEU A 67 -31.22 -21.13 9.06
CA LEU A 67 -30.69 -20.22 10.07
C LEU A 67 -29.77 -19.18 9.44
N ALA A 68 -29.66 -18.02 10.07
CA ALA A 68 -28.62 -17.06 9.79
C ALA A 68 -28.14 -16.41 11.09
N TYR A 69 -26.87 -16.05 11.14
CA TYR A 69 -26.27 -15.35 12.27
C TYR A 69 -26.07 -13.88 11.93
N VAL A 70 -26.64 -12.99 12.75
CA VAL A 70 -26.62 -11.55 12.53
C VAL A 70 -25.57 -10.89 13.41
N TYR A 71 -24.65 -10.14 12.81
CA TYR A 71 -23.71 -9.25 13.49
C TYR A 71 -24.13 -7.79 13.23
N ALA A 72 -24.36 -7.00 14.28
CA ALA A 72 -24.75 -5.59 14.13
C ALA A 72 -24.11 -4.70 15.20
N PRO A 73 -23.74 -3.44 14.89
CA PRO A 73 -23.23 -2.49 15.88
C PRO A 73 -24.21 -2.28 17.05
N SER A 74 -23.73 -2.32 18.30
CA SER A 74 -24.59 -2.11 19.49
C SER A 74 -25.04 -0.67 19.69
N LYS A 75 -24.26 0.31 19.21
CA LYS A 75 -24.54 1.73 19.35
C LYS A 75 -24.94 2.28 17.99
N VAL A 76 -26.23 2.23 17.69
CA VAL A 76 -26.81 2.86 16.51
C VAL A 76 -27.51 4.13 16.96
N VAL A 77 -27.26 5.26 16.28
CA VAL A 77 -27.97 6.50 16.58
C VAL A 77 -29.46 6.29 16.25
N GLN A 78 -30.36 6.75 17.11
CA GLN A 78 -31.79 6.59 16.87
C GLN A 78 -32.17 7.23 15.52
N GLY A 79 -32.75 6.41 14.62
CA GLY A 79 -33.10 6.82 13.25
C GLY A 79 -31.98 6.64 12.21
N GLU A 80 -30.82 6.09 12.58
CA GLU A 80 -29.77 5.72 11.62
C GLU A 80 -30.14 4.45 10.85
N GLU A 81 -30.09 4.54 9.53
CA GLU A 81 -30.25 3.43 8.58
C GLU A 81 -28.88 2.83 8.24
N LEU A 82 -28.75 1.52 8.44
CA LEU A 82 -27.51 0.77 8.20
C LEU A 82 -27.66 -0.17 7.00
N PRO A 83 -26.62 -0.27 6.14
CA PRO A 83 -26.61 -1.25 5.07
C PRO A 83 -26.61 -2.68 5.61
N ILE A 84 -26.96 -3.62 4.75
CA ILE A 84 -26.99 -5.05 5.03
C ILE A 84 -25.96 -5.75 4.14
N PHE A 85 -25.20 -6.69 4.70
CA PHE A 85 -24.30 -7.57 3.99
C PHE A 85 -24.73 -9.03 4.18
N LEU A 86 -25.30 -9.63 3.13
CA LEU A 86 -25.61 -11.06 3.10
C LEU A 86 -24.33 -11.83 2.76
N PHE A 87 -23.83 -12.59 3.73
CA PHE A 87 -22.55 -13.29 3.66
C PHE A 87 -22.74 -14.81 3.59
N PHE A 88 -22.01 -15.45 2.68
CA PHE A 88 -21.97 -16.90 2.49
C PHE A 88 -20.59 -17.44 2.88
N HIS A 89 -20.56 -18.36 3.83
CA HIS A 89 -19.31 -18.99 4.28
C HIS A 89 -18.71 -19.92 3.21
N GLY A 90 -17.40 -20.14 3.29
CA GLY A 90 -16.69 -21.13 2.47
C GLY A 90 -16.88 -22.57 2.95
N GLY A 91 -16.13 -23.51 2.37
CA GLY A 91 -16.18 -24.93 2.76
C GLY A 91 -16.55 -25.89 1.62
N GLY A 92 -16.25 -25.53 0.37
CA GLY A 92 -16.45 -26.43 -0.77
C GLY A 92 -17.90 -26.86 -0.98
N PHE A 93 -18.88 -26.02 -0.62
CA PHE A 93 -20.33 -26.31 -0.67
C PHE A 93 -20.79 -27.45 0.26
N CYS A 94 -19.86 -28.07 0.97
CA CYS A 94 -20.06 -29.31 1.72
C CYS A 94 -19.81 -29.14 3.22
N LEU A 95 -19.05 -28.12 3.61
CA LEU A 95 -18.64 -27.84 4.97
C LEU A 95 -19.00 -26.41 5.36
N GLY A 96 -18.80 -26.12 6.63
CA GLY A 96 -18.90 -24.78 7.19
C GLY A 96 -20.27 -24.50 7.80
N THR A 97 -20.33 -23.35 8.47
CA THR A 97 -21.50 -22.89 9.20
C THR A 97 -21.59 -21.37 9.15
N ARG A 98 -22.75 -20.83 9.52
CA ARG A 98 -22.95 -19.39 9.77
C ARG A 98 -21.99 -18.72 10.78
N HIS A 99 -21.12 -19.46 11.46
CA HIS A 99 -20.16 -18.95 12.45
C HIS A 99 -18.70 -18.91 11.98
N ASP A 100 -18.37 -19.45 10.81
CA ASP A 100 -16.99 -19.74 10.41
C ASP A 100 -16.09 -18.50 10.32
N ASP A 101 -16.65 -17.35 9.94
CA ASP A 101 -15.94 -16.08 9.77
C ASP A 101 -16.20 -15.09 10.94
N MET A 102 -16.55 -15.62 12.12
CA MET A 102 -17.02 -14.83 13.26
C MET A 102 -16.09 -13.68 13.66
N GLU A 103 -14.79 -13.95 13.83
CA GLU A 103 -13.84 -12.91 14.28
C GLU A 103 -13.85 -11.70 13.34
N SER A 104 -13.93 -11.94 12.04
CA SER A 104 -13.93 -10.85 11.07
C SER A 104 -15.25 -10.21 10.84
N ASN A 105 -16.33 -10.97 10.88
CA ASN A 105 -17.65 -10.39 10.82
C ASN A 105 -17.88 -9.46 12.03
N ARG A 106 -17.34 -9.79 13.21
CA ARG A 106 -17.31 -8.89 14.38
C ARG A 106 -16.58 -7.59 14.08
N VAL A 107 -15.33 -7.67 13.59
CA VAL A 107 -14.50 -6.49 13.30
C VAL A 107 -15.15 -5.64 12.21
N LEU A 108 -15.68 -6.29 11.18
CA LEU A 108 -16.24 -5.66 10.03
C LEU A 108 -17.55 -4.93 10.33
N ALA A 109 -18.48 -5.60 11.02
CA ALA A 109 -19.76 -5.02 11.38
C ALA A 109 -19.56 -3.68 12.13
N VAL A 110 -18.61 -3.64 13.07
CA VAL A 110 -18.27 -2.41 13.82
C VAL A 110 -17.57 -1.37 12.93
N LYS A 111 -16.49 -1.74 12.23
CA LYS A 111 -15.68 -0.77 11.48
C LYS A 111 -16.43 -0.14 10.31
N ALA A 112 -17.23 -0.94 9.61
CA ALA A 112 -18.00 -0.49 8.45
C ALA A 112 -19.37 0.08 8.85
N GLY A 113 -19.79 -0.16 10.10
CA GLY A 113 -21.16 0.08 10.55
C GLY A 113 -22.16 -0.59 9.60
N ILE A 114 -22.04 -1.90 9.44
CA ILE A 114 -22.87 -2.70 8.55
C ILE A 114 -23.50 -3.83 9.34
N ILE A 115 -24.71 -4.22 8.98
CA ILE A 115 -25.36 -5.41 9.53
C ILE A 115 -24.98 -6.58 8.63
N ILE A 116 -24.32 -7.58 9.19
CA ILE A 116 -23.90 -8.78 8.45
C ILE A 116 -24.85 -9.91 8.79
N VAL A 117 -25.38 -10.59 7.77
CA VAL A 117 -26.24 -11.76 7.89
C VAL A 117 -25.49 -12.94 7.28
N CYS A 118 -24.92 -13.80 8.13
CA CYS A 118 -24.19 -15.00 7.70
C CYS A 118 -25.17 -16.15 7.53
N LEU A 119 -25.36 -16.63 6.31
CA LEU A 119 -26.38 -17.62 5.99
C LEU A 119 -25.89 -19.05 6.23
N ASP A 120 -26.71 -19.87 6.88
CA ASP A 120 -26.50 -21.31 7.06
C ASP A 120 -27.19 -22.07 5.91
N TYR A 121 -26.68 -21.84 4.70
CA TYR A 121 -27.24 -22.43 3.49
C TYR A 121 -27.10 -23.96 3.50
N ARG A 122 -28.02 -24.65 2.84
CA ARG A 122 -28.00 -26.12 2.83
C ARG A 122 -26.82 -26.67 2.03
N LEU A 123 -26.16 -27.66 2.62
CA LEU A 123 -24.89 -28.21 2.14
C LEU A 123 -25.07 -29.49 1.31
N ALA A 124 -24.17 -29.67 0.35
CA ALA A 124 -24.00 -30.94 -0.35
C ALA A 124 -23.25 -31.96 0.53
N PRO A 125 -23.46 -33.27 0.37
CA PRO A 125 -24.22 -33.94 -0.69
C PRO A 125 -25.74 -34.03 -0.49
N GLU A 126 -26.25 -33.69 0.70
CA GLU A 126 -27.68 -33.79 1.03
C GLU A 126 -28.53 -32.85 0.17
N HIS A 127 -27.97 -31.67 -0.12
CA HIS A 127 -28.57 -30.63 -0.91
C HIS A 127 -27.60 -30.15 -2.00
N PRO A 128 -27.47 -30.90 -3.12
CA PRO A 128 -26.58 -30.54 -4.22
C PRO A 128 -27.03 -29.25 -4.93
N PHE A 129 -26.23 -28.79 -5.90
CA PHE A 129 -26.58 -27.68 -6.79
C PHE A 129 -28.00 -27.86 -7.38
N PRO A 130 -28.82 -26.80 -7.47
CA PRO A 130 -28.54 -25.39 -7.14
C PRO A 130 -29.01 -24.97 -5.73
N GLN A 131 -29.19 -25.89 -4.78
CA GLN A 131 -29.93 -25.60 -3.54
C GLN A 131 -29.37 -24.43 -2.72
N ALA A 132 -28.05 -24.34 -2.55
CA ALA A 132 -27.42 -23.23 -1.83
C ALA A 132 -27.68 -21.85 -2.48
N ILE A 133 -27.77 -21.79 -3.81
CA ILE A 133 -28.10 -20.54 -4.54
C ILE A 133 -29.58 -20.21 -4.37
N HIS A 134 -30.46 -21.21 -4.39
CA HIS A 134 -31.89 -21.02 -4.11
C HIS A 134 -32.12 -20.49 -2.70
N ASP A 135 -31.47 -21.06 -1.70
CA ASP A 135 -31.50 -20.60 -0.31
C ASP A 135 -31.00 -19.15 -0.21
N GLY A 136 -29.93 -18.81 -0.94
CA GLY A 136 -29.39 -17.46 -0.99
C GLY A 136 -30.34 -16.42 -1.62
N VAL A 137 -31.03 -16.77 -2.71
CA VAL A 137 -32.04 -15.88 -3.32
C VAL A 137 -33.25 -15.71 -2.42
N ASP A 138 -33.73 -16.79 -1.80
CA ASP A 138 -34.86 -16.74 -0.86
C ASP A 138 -34.52 -15.86 0.35
N ALA A 139 -33.30 -16.00 0.88
CA ALA A 139 -32.79 -15.16 1.96
C ALA A 139 -32.65 -13.69 1.53
N LEU A 140 -32.10 -13.43 0.34
CA LEU A 140 -31.98 -12.07 -0.20
C LEU A 140 -33.35 -11.38 -0.30
N HIS A 141 -34.35 -12.06 -0.85
CA HIS A 141 -35.71 -11.53 -1.00
C HIS A 141 -36.37 -11.32 0.37
N TRP A 142 -36.26 -12.30 1.26
CA TRP A 142 -36.82 -12.18 2.61
C TRP A 142 -36.20 -11.03 3.40
N ILE A 143 -34.88 -10.85 3.33
CA ILE A 143 -34.15 -9.74 3.98
C ILE A 143 -34.60 -8.39 3.41
N ALA A 144 -34.75 -8.29 2.09
CA ALA A 144 -35.20 -7.06 1.44
C ALA A 144 -36.64 -6.68 1.84
N GLU A 145 -37.52 -7.67 2.02
CA GLU A 145 -38.91 -7.46 2.41
C GLU A 145 -39.11 -7.29 3.93
N ASN A 146 -38.22 -7.87 4.75
CA ASN A 146 -38.34 -7.92 6.21
C ASN A 146 -37.12 -7.35 6.94
N PRO A 147 -36.58 -6.17 6.58
CA PRO A 147 -35.31 -5.70 7.14
C PRO A 147 -35.38 -5.48 8.66
N THR A 148 -36.51 -5.01 9.19
CA THR A 148 -36.71 -4.83 10.64
C THR A 148 -36.69 -6.14 11.42
N LYS A 149 -36.97 -7.29 10.79
CA LYS A 149 -36.80 -8.62 11.40
C LYS A 149 -35.33 -9.04 11.44
N VAL A 150 -34.47 -8.47 10.60
CA VAL A 150 -33.00 -8.64 10.66
C VAL A 150 -32.41 -7.73 11.73
N HIS A 151 -32.74 -6.44 11.72
CA HIS A 151 -32.35 -5.49 12.76
C HIS A 151 -33.18 -4.21 12.66
N PRO A 152 -33.52 -3.51 13.76
CA PRO A 152 -34.34 -2.28 13.71
C PRO A 152 -33.78 -1.18 12.80
N SER A 153 -32.45 -1.11 12.68
CA SER A 153 -31.74 -0.16 11.81
C SER A 153 -31.36 -0.72 10.43
N ALA A 154 -31.76 -1.96 10.10
CA ALA A 154 -31.49 -2.52 8.78
C ALA A 154 -32.28 -1.77 7.72
N ALA A 155 -31.59 -1.32 6.68
CA ALA A 155 -32.20 -0.57 5.59
C ALA A 155 -31.58 -0.96 4.25
N PRO A 156 -32.26 -1.78 3.43
CA PRO A 156 -31.80 -2.11 2.08
C PRO A 156 -31.57 -0.86 1.20
N SER A 157 -32.31 0.23 1.48
CA SER A 157 -32.11 1.55 0.87
C SER A 157 -30.73 2.15 1.14
N ALA A 158 -30.14 1.90 2.31
CA ALA A 158 -28.78 2.32 2.66
C ALA A 158 -27.70 1.46 1.99
N GLY A 159 -28.08 0.29 1.46
CA GLY A 159 -27.24 -0.63 0.70
C GLY A 159 -27.55 -2.10 1.04
N LEU A 160 -27.55 -2.94 0.01
CA LEU A 160 -27.71 -4.39 0.13
C LEU A 160 -26.54 -5.05 -0.61
N ILE A 161 -25.54 -5.47 0.14
CA ILE A 161 -24.31 -6.09 -0.35
C ILE A 161 -24.45 -7.60 -0.23
N ILE A 162 -23.93 -8.33 -1.21
CA ILE A 162 -23.86 -9.79 -1.17
C ILE A 162 -22.42 -10.26 -1.36
N GLY A 163 -22.01 -11.32 -0.70
CA GLY A 163 -20.66 -11.83 -0.90
C GLY A 163 -20.33 -13.04 -0.06
N GLY A 164 -19.12 -13.53 -0.23
CA GLY A 164 -18.66 -14.70 0.49
C GLY A 164 -17.23 -15.05 0.15
N THR A 165 -16.77 -16.16 0.75
CA THR A 165 -15.39 -16.63 0.63
C THR A 165 -15.36 -18.06 0.09
N SER A 166 -14.44 -18.37 -0.82
CA SER A 166 -14.34 -19.66 -1.49
C SER A 166 -15.67 -20.09 -2.12
N ALA A 167 -16.18 -21.29 -1.82
CA ALA A 167 -17.49 -21.75 -2.28
C ALA A 167 -18.63 -20.72 -2.02
N GLY A 168 -18.56 -19.97 -0.91
CA GLY A 168 -19.52 -18.90 -0.62
C GLY A 168 -19.49 -17.74 -1.60
N ALA A 169 -18.31 -17.40 -2.14
CA ALA A 169 -18.18 -16.42 -3.22
C ALA A 169 -18.89 -16.90 -4.49
N SER A 170 -18.71 -18.18 -4.83
CA SER A 170 -19.38 -18.80 -5.98
C SER A 170 -20.90 -18.79 -5.83
N ILE A 171 -21.42 -19.13 -4.65
CA ILE A 171 -22.85 -19.04 -4.31
C ILE A 171 -23.35 -17.59 -4.44
N ALA A 172 -22.65 -16.63 -3.83
CA ALA A 172 -23.01 -15.21 -3.90
C ALA A 172 -23.09 -14.71 -5.35
N ASN A 173 -22.16 -15.16 -6.21
CA ASN A 173 -22.18 -14.86 -7.64
C ASN A 173 -23.42 -15.47 -8.32
N GLY A 174 -23.71 -16.75 -8.10
CA GLY A 174 -24.92 -17.38 -8.62
C GLY A 174 -26.22 -16.68 -8.17
N VAL A 175 -26.29 -16.24 -6.92
CA VAL A 175 -27.44 -15.51 -6.36
C VAL A 175 -27.64 -14.17 -7.06
N VAL A 176 -26.57 -13.41 -7.32
CA VAL A 176 -26.64 -12.13 -8.06
C VAL A 176 -27.27 -12.32 -9.43
N TYR A 177 -26.79 -13.32 -10.18
CA TYR A 177 -27.27 -13.58 -11.53
C TYR A 177 -28.69 -14.12 -11.53
N LEU A 178 -29.02 -15.06 -10.64
CA LEU A 178 -30.39 -15.56 -10.52
C LEU A 178 -31.36 -14.44 -10.12
N ASN A 179 -30.98 -13.57 -9.19
CA ASN A 179 -31.79 -12.43 -8.78
C ASN A 179 -32.04 -11.44 -9.94
N ARG A 180 -31.01 -11.16 -10.74
CA ARG A 180 -31.11 -10.34 -11.94
C ARG A 180 -32.07 -10.96 -12.96
N ASP A 181 -31.90 -12.24 -13.27
CA ASP A 181 -32.65 -12.94 -14.31
C ASP A 181 -34.13 -13.10 -13.94
N LEU A 182 -34.44 -13.18 -12.64
CA LEU A 182 -35.82 -13.15 -12.14
C LEU A 182 -36.48 -11.76 -12.22
N GLY A 183 -35.73 -10.70 -12.55
CA GLY A 183 -36.25 -9.33 -12.56
C GLY A 183 -36.66 -8.83 -11.16
N SER A 184 -36.01 -9.33 -10.12
CA SER A 184 -36.40 -9.06 -8.73
C SER A 184 -36.22 -7.59 -8.33
N PRO A 185 -37.12 -7.02 -7.50
CA PRO A 185 -36.96 -5.68 -6.94
C PRO A 185 -35.86 -5.58 -5.88
N ALA A 186 -35.32 -6.70 -5.38
CA ALA A 186 -34.23 -6.71 -4.40
C ALA A 186 -32.92 -6.23 -5.06
N LYS A 187 -32.71 -4.91 -5.03
CA LYS A 187 -31.56 -4.26 -5.65
C LYS A 187 -30.28 -4.49 -4.84
N VAL A 188 -29.45 -5.41 -5.32
CA VAL A 188 -28.09 -5.58 -4.81
C VAL A 188 -27.25 -4.36 -5.23
N THR A 189 -26.57 -3.72 -4.27
CA THR A 189 -25.79 -2.50 -4.50
C THR A 189 -24.29 -2.74 -4.56
N GLY A 190 -23.83 -3.95 -4.25
CA GLY A 190 -22.43 -4.35 -4.33
C GLY A 190 -22.25 -5.85 -4.14
N GLN A 191 -21.18 -6.39 -4.71
CA GLN A 191 -20.81 -7.80 -4.59
C GLN A 191 -19.36 -7.94 -4.11
N LEU A 192 -19.11 -8.91 -3.23
CA LEU A 192 -17.77 -9.28 -2.76
C LEU A 192 -17.50 -10.76 -3.02
N LEU A 193 -16.42 -11.06 -3.73
CA LEU A 193 -15.99 -12.41 -4.09
C LEU A 193 -14.57 -12.65 -3.56
N GLY A 194 -14.45 -13.36 -2.43
CA GLY A 194 -13.14 -13.72 -1.86
C GLY A 194 -12.72 -15.12 -2.28
N VAL A 195 -11.58 -15.26 -2.96
CA VAL A 195 -10.93 -16.55 -3.31
C VAL A 195 -11.90 -17.61 -3.86
N GLY A 196 -12.84 -17.20 -4.71
CA GLY A 196 -13.93 -18.06 -5.18
C GLY A 196 -13.54 -18.96 -6.36
N PRO A 197 -14.10 -20.18 -6.46
CA PRO A 197 -14.12 -20.92 -7.71
C PRO A 197 -15.18 -20.29 -8.62
N LEU A 198 -14.73 -19.49 -9.59
CA LEU A 198 -15.55 -18.61 -10.42
C LEU A 198 -15.52 -19.01 -11.89
N LEU A 199 -14.47 -19.69 -12.35
CA LEU A 199 -14.24 -20.04 -13.74
C LEU A 199 -13.50 -21.38 -13.86
N PRO A 200 -14.18 -22.53 -13.72
CA PRO A 200 -13.52 -23.83 -13.79
C PRO A 200 -12.95 -24.12 -15.20
N PRO A 201 -11.94 -25.02 -15.32
CA PRO A 201 -11.15 -25.18 -16.55
C PRO A 201 -11.94 -25.39 -17.86
N PRO A 202 -13.04 -26.17 -17.89
CA PRO A 202 -13.81 -26.36 -19.13
C PRO A 202 -14.48 -25.09 -19.69
N PHE A 203 -14.60 -24.04 -18.88
CA PHE A 203 -15.31 -22.81 -19.23
C PHE A 203 -14.38 -21.62 -19.48
N VAL A 204 -13.07 -21.82 -19.37
CA VAL A 204 -12.08 -20.76 -19.63
C VAL A 204 -12.16 -20.34 -21.10
N PRO A 205 -12.47 -19.06 -21.42
CA PRO A 205 -12.50 -18.60 -22.79
C PRO A 205 -11.14 -18.77 -23.47
N GLU A 206 -11.12 -19.11 -24.77
CA GLU A 206 -9.90 -19.42 -25.51
C GLU A 206 -8.81 -18.35 -25.34
N LYS A 207 -9.20 -17.07 -25.36
CA LYS A 207 -8.31 -15.92 -25.23
C LYS A 207 -7.58 -15.79 -23.89
N TYR A 208 -8.01 -16.51 -22.86
CA TYR A 208 -7.42 -16.46 -21.51
C TYR A 208 -6.77 -17.78 -21.09
N LYS A 209 -6.71 -18.79 -21.98
CA LYS A 209 -6.11 -20.09 -21.64
C LYS A 209 -4.65 -19.97 -21.22
N ASP A 210 -3.89 -19.10 -21.88
CA ASP A 210 -2.47 -18.87 -21.59
C ASP A 210 -2.26 -18.18 -20.23
N ASP A 211 -3.28 -17.47 -19.72
CA ASP A 211 -3.26 -16.80 -18.42
C ASP A 211 -3.73 -17.72 -17.27
N TYR A 212 -4.28 -18.90 -17.57
CA TYR A 212 -4.87 -19.83 -16.60
C TYR A 212 -3.82 -20.84 -16.09
N VAL A 213 -2.90 -20.38 -15.25
CA VAL A 213 -1.71 -21.16 -14.86
C VAL A 213 -1.64 -21.47 -13.36
N SER A 214 -2.41 -20.78 -12.51
CA SER A 214 -2.36 -20.87 -11.05
C SER A 214 -2.70 -22.25 -10.53
N HIS A 215 -3.62 -22.97 -11.19
CA HIS A 215 -3.97 -24.34 -10.83
C HIS A 215 -2.75 -25.27 -10.87
N GLU A 216 -1.84 -25.09 -11.83
CA GLU A 216 -0.61 -25.88 -11.93
C GLU A 216 0.52 -25.29 -11.07
N GLN A 217 0.70 -23.96 -11.08
CA GLN A 217 1.75 -23.28 -10.31
C GLN A 217 1.61 -23.50 -8.81
N ASN A 218 0.37 -23.54 -8.31
CA ASN A 218 0.07 -23.60 -6.88
C ASN A 218 -0.46 -24.97 -6.44
N LYS A 219 -0.44 -26.00 -7.30
CA LYS A 219 -1.04 -27.32 -7.01
C LYS A 219 -0.55 -27.97 -5.71
N ASP A 220 0.71 -27.74 -5.36
CA ASP A 220 1.37 -28.36 -4.21
C ASP A 220 1.15 -27.56 -2.91
N VAL A 221 0.59 -26.34 -3.01
CA VAL A 221 0.42 -25.43 -1.88
C VAL A 221 -1.02 -24.93 -1.70
N THR A 222 -1.89 -25.17 -2.67
CA THR A 222 -3.29 -24.74 -2.65
C THR A 222 -4.08 -25.46 -1.56
N ILE A 223 -5.03 -24.75 -0.94
CA ILE A 223 -5.89 -25.27 0.12
C ILE A 223 -7.35 -25.05 -0.28
N PRO A 224 -8.19 -26.10 -0.34
CA PRO A 224 -7.86 -27.51 -0.12
C PRO A 224 -7.01 -28.11 -1.27
N PRO A 225 -6.30 -29.22 -1.02
CA PRO A 225 -5.64 -29.98 -2.09
C PRO A 225 -6.62 -30.42 -3.18
N GLU A 226 -6.12 -30.61 -4.40
CA GLU A 226 -6.93 -30.89 -5.59
C GLU A 226 -7.84 -32.13 -5.44
N GLU A 227 -7.38 -33.18 -4.76
CA GLU A 227 -8.17 -34.39 -4.50
C GLU A 227 -9.43 -34.07 -3.66
N LEU A 228 -9.27 -33.27 -2.62
CA LEU A 228 -10.37 -32.85 -1.76
C LEU A 228 -11.30 -31.89 -2.49
N ALA A 229 -10.76 -30.97 -3.30
CA ALA A 229 -11.56 -30.10 -4.17
C ALA A 229 -12.42 -30.91 -5.15
N ARG A 230 -11.87 -31.97 -5.76
CA ARG A 230 -12.62 -32.89 -6.62
C ARG A 230 -13.73 -33.62 -5.88
N ALA A 231 -13.49 -34.06 -4.65
CA ALA A 231 -14.52 -34.69 -3.82
C ALA A 231 -15.68 -33.73 -3.51
N PHE A 232 -15.38 -32.46 -3.20
CA PHE A 232 -16.40 -31.42 -3.02
C PHE A 232 -17.23 -31.18 -4.28
N VAL A 233 -16.59 -31.04 -5.44
CA VAL A 233 -17.30 -30.87 -6.73
C VAL A 233 -18.19 -32.08 -7.03
N ALA A 234 -17.71 -33.31 -6.77
CA ALA A 234 -18.48 -34.53 -6.99
C ALA A 234 -19.72 -34.63 -6.08
N ALA A 235 -19.65 -34.09 -4.87
CA ALA A 235 -20.78 -34.02 -3.95
C ALA A 235 -21.75 -32.88 -4.29
N TYR A 236 -21.21 -31.72 -4.67
CA TYR A 236 -22.00 -30.54 -5.05
C TYR A 236 -22.77 -30.76 -6.35
N LYS A 237 -22.22 -31.52 -7.30
CA LYS A 237 -22.84 -31.86 -8.59
C LYS A 237 -23.36 -30.62 -9.35
N PRO A 238 -22.49 -29.61 -9.62
CA PRO A 238 -22.91 -28.44 -10.38
C PRO A 238 -23.41 -28.87 -11.76
N ASP A 239 -24.52 -28.29 -12.21
CA ASP A 239 -25.02 -28.49 -13.57
C ASP A 239 -24.23 -27.57 -14.52
N PRO A 240 -23.34 -28.12 -15.38
CA PRO A 240 -22.50 -27.31 -16.26
C PRO A 240 -23.29 -26.55 -17.33
N THR A 241 -24.56 -26.92 -17.57
CA THR A 241 -25.43 -26.23 -18.53
C THR A 241 -26.19 -25.07 -17.90
N SER A 242 -26.19 -24.99 -16.57
CA SER A 242 -26.90 -23.95 -15.84
C SER A 242 -26.09 -22.64 -15.82
N PRO A 243 -26.64 -21.50 -16.29
CA PRO A 243 -25.93 -20.23 -16.29
C PRO A 243 -25.49 -19.72 -14.91
N ILE A 244 -26.16 -20.18 -13.84
CA ILE A 244 -25.86 -19.80 -12.46
C ILE A 244 -24.79 -20.69 -11.81
N ALA A 245 -24.37 -21.77 -12.48
CA ALA A 245 -23.25 -22.60 -12.05
C ALA A 245 -21.90 -21.94 -12.35
N VAL A 246 -21.78 -21.28 -13.52
CA VAL A 246 -20.58 -20.53 -13.92
C VAL A 246 -21.00 -19.19 -14.54
N PRO A 247 -21.36 -18.19 -13.70
CA PRO A 247 -21.82 -16.90 -14.21
C PRO A 247 -20.80 -16.13 -15.05
N ALA A 248 -19.52 -16.49 -14.98
CA ALA A 248 -18.46 -15.90 -15.79
C ALA A 248 -18.65 -16.09 -17.30
N VAL A 249 -19.46 -17.06 -17.74
CA VAL A 249 -19.79 -17.29 -19.14
C VAL A 249 -21.29 -17.20 -19.40
N HIS A 250 -22.00 -16.38 -18.61
CA HIS A 250 -23.44 -16.25 -18.69
C HIS A 250 -23.90 -15.83 -20.11
N PRO A 251 -24.87 -16.52 -20.75
CA PRO A 251 -25.24 -16.28 -22.15
C PRO A 251 -25.82 -14.90 -22.42
N SER A 252 -26.44 -14.29 -21.40
CA SER A 252 -26.98 -12.92 -21.47
C SER A 252 -25.96 -11.83 -21.10
N GLY A 253 -24.68 -12.18 -20.93
CA GLY A 253 -23.62 -11.26 -20.49
C GLY A 253 -23.76 -10.80 -19.03
N HIS A 254 -23.07 -9.71 -18.69
CA HIS A 254 -22.90 -9.24 -17.31
C HIS A 254 -23.67 -7.94 -17.00
N SER A 255 -24.35 -7.36 -18.00
CA SER A 255 -25.21 -6.18 -17.78
C SER A 255 -26.22 -6.40 -16.65
N GLY A 256 -26.39 -5.40 -15.79
CA GLY A 256 -27.34 -5.41 -14.68
C GLY A 256 -26.86 -6.08 -13.38
N ILE A 257 -25.63 -6.60 -13.32
CA ILE A 257 -25.02 -7.03 -12.05
C ILE A 257 -24.46 -5.81 -11.28
N PRO A 258 -24.31 -5.88 -9.94
CA PRO A 258 -23.75 -4.78 -9.15
C PRO A 258 -22.24 -4.64 -9.36
N PRO A 259 -21.63 -3.52 -8.93
CA PRO A 259 -20.18 -3.42 -8.84
C PRO A 259 -19.58 -4.55 -8.01
N THR A 260 -18.50 -5.15 -8.50
CA THR A 260 -17.93 -6.38 -7.95
C THR A 260 -16.52 -6.13 -7.41
N TYR A 261 -16.31 -6.47 -6.15
CA TYR A 261 -14.99 -6.51 -5.53
C TYR A 261 -14.48 -7.96 -5.50
N LEU A 262 -13.23 -8.17 -5.93
CA LEU A 262 -12.56 -9.47 -5.93
C LEU A 262 -11.35 -9.44 -5.00
N GLN A 263 -11.30 -10.37 -4.05
CA GLN A 263 -10.12 -10.59 -3.22
C GLN A 263 -9.41 -11.85 -3.71
N VAL A 264 -8.14 -11.70 -4.08
CA VAL A 264 -7.35 -12.75 -4.72
C VAL A 264 -6.10 -13.04 -3.91
N CYS A 265 -5.75 -14.32 -3.76
CA CYS A 265 -4.57 -14.80 -3.05
C CYS A 265 -3.58 -15.40 -4.04
N GLY A 266 -2.31 -15.01 -3.98
CA GLY A 266 -1.31 -15.34 -5.00
C GLY A 266 -0.86 -16.79 -5.01
N LEU A 267 -0.94 -17.46 -3.85
CA LEU A 267 -0.59 -18.88 -3.67
C LEU A 267 -1.82 -19.80 -3.72
N ASP A 268 -3.00 -19.26 -4.08
CA ASP A 268 -4.24 -20.02 -4.26
C ASP A 268 -4.31 -20.58 -5.69
N GLY A 269 -4.72 -21.84 -5.86
CA GLY A 269 -4.96 -22.43 -7.17
C GLY A 269 -6.03 -21.69 -7.98
N LEU A 270 -6.97 -21.03 -7.30
CA LEU A 270 -8.10 -20.28 -7.88
C LEU A 270 -7.74 -18.83 -8.28
N ARG A 271 -6.47 -18.42 -8.10
CA ARG A 271 -5.99 -17.04 -8.37
C ARG A 271 -6.42 -16.53 -9.74
N ASP A 272 -6.11 -17.29 -10.78
CA ASP A 272 -6.31 -16.84 -12.16
C ASP A 272 -7.80 -16.82 -12.54
N GLU A 273 -8.65 -17.65 -11.91
CA GLU A 273 -10.10 -17.60 -12.13
C GLU A 273 -10.68 -16.22 -11.78
N SER A 274 -10.26 -15.66 -10.65
CA SER A 274 -10.71 -14.34 -10.21
C SER A 274 -10.15 -13.22 -11.09
N ILE A 275 -8.87 -13.29 -11.47
CA ILE A 275 -8.24 -12.28 -12.35
C ILE A 275 -8.90 -12.29 -13.73
N ILE A 276 -9.14 -13.47 -14.30
CA ILE A 276 -9.79 -13.61 -15.61
C ILE A 276 -11.25 -13.16 -15.51
N TYR A 277 -11.97 -13.52 -14.45
CA TYR A 277 -13.35 -13.06 -14.28
C TYR A 277 -13.43 -11.54 -14.14
N GLU A 278 -12.49 -10.89 -13.46
CA GLU A 278 -12.43 -9.42 -13.43
C GLU A 278 -12.31 -8.84 -14.85
N ARG A 279 -11.39 -9.37 -15.66
CA ARG A 279 -11.20 -8.89 -17.05
C ARG A 279 -12.47 -9.05 -17.88
N ILE A 280 -13.17 -10.19 -17.73
CA ILE A 280 -14.46 -10.44 -18.38
C ILE A 280 -15.50 -9.37 -17.96
N LEU A 281 -15.58 -9.06 -16.67
CA LEU A 281 -16.49 -8.03 -16.16
C LEU A 281 -16.14 -6.62 -16.66
N GLN A 282 -14.85 -6.29 -16.73
CA GLN A 282 -14.37 -4.99 -17.25
C GLN A 282 -14.68 -4.80 -18.74
N GLU A 283 -14.54 -5.85 -19.55
CA GLU A 283 -14.93 -5.83 -20.96
C GLU A 283 -16.42 -5.52 -21.15
N ASP A 284 -17.27 -6.04 -20.27
CA ASP A 284 -18.70 -5.74 -20.21
C ASP A 284 -19.03 -4.43 -19.49
N SER A 285 -18.02 -3.59 -19.21
CA SER A 285 -18.14 -2.29 -18.54
C SER A 285 -18.76 -2.35 -17.14
N ILE A 286 -18.60 -3.47 -16.44
CA ILE A 286 -18.97 -3.60 -15.03
C ILE A 286 -17.87 -2.99 -14.17
N SER A 287 -18.26 -2.18 -13.19
CA SER A 287 -17.31 -1.59 -12.24
C SER A 287 -16.72 -2.68 -11.35
N THR A 288 -15.42 -2.91 -11.45
CA THR A 288 -14.69 -3.86 -10.60
C THR A 288 -13.66 -3.18 -9.72
N ARG A 289 -13.21 -3.90 -8.69
CA ARG A 289 -11.97 -3.66 -7.96
C ARG A 289 -11.39 -5.01 -7.56
N LEU A 290 -10.14 -5.28 -7.90
CA LEU A 290 -9.42 -6.46 -7.47
C LEU A 290 -8.25 -6.06 -6.56
N ASP A 291 -8.12 -6.72 -5.42
CA ASP A 291 -6.93 -6.62 -4.56
C ASP A 291 -6.27 -8.02 -4.50
N LEU A 292 -5.04 -8.12 -5.02
CA LEU A 292 -4.21 -9.33 -5.02
C LEU A 292 -3.26 -9.33 -3.81
N TYR A 293 -3.21 -10.45 -3.09
CA TYR A 293 -2.32 -10.70 -1.96
C TYR A 293 -1.31 -11.79 -2.33
N PRO A 294 -0.11 -11.43 -2.84
CA PRO A 294 0.80 -12.39 -3.48
C PRO A 294 1.23 -13.55 -2.58
N ASP A 295 1.48 -13.28 -1.30
CA ASP A 295 2.10 -14.23 -0.36
C ASP A 295 1.08 -15.03 0.48
N LEU A 296 -0.20 -15.00 0.14
CA LEU A 296 -1.25 -15.70 0.89
C LEU A 296 -1.83 -16.89 0.10
N PHE A 297 -2.15 -17.97 0.83
CA PHE A 297 -2.77 -19.19 0.29
C PHE A 297 -4.30 -19.13 0.26
N THR A 298 -4.93 -18.40 1.19
CA THR A 298 -6.39 -18.28 1.31
C THR A 298 -6.78 -16.88 1.85
N ALA A 299 -8.05 -16.49 1.68
CA ALA A 299 -8.55 -15.21 2.17
C ALA A 299 -8.40 -15.10 3.70
N LYS A 300 -7.78 -14.00 4.15
CA LYS A 300 -7.68 -13.71 5.58
C LYS A 300 -8.88 -12.87 6.03
N PRO A 301 -9.58 -13.31 7.09
CA PRO A 301 -10.72 -12.58 7.63
C PRO A 301 -10.35 -11.10 7.97
N SER A 302 -9.16 -10.80 8.52
CA SER A 302 -8.82 -9.45 9.00
C SER A 302 -8.74 -8.37 7.90
N ILE A 303 -8.59 -8.78 6.64
CA ILE A 303 -8.36 -7.92 5.48
C ILE A 303 -9.70 -7.53 4.80
N GLU A 304 -10.66 -8.46 4.74
CA GLU A 304 -12.04 -8.23 4.33
C GLU A 304 -12.65 -7.02 5.06
N SER A 305 -12.28 -6.85 6.34
CA SER A 305 -12.72 -5.76 7.19
C SER A 305 -12.39 -4.33 6.69
N GLN A 306 -11.35 -4.12 5.87
CA GLN A 306 -10.98 -2.77 5.41
C GLN A 306 -11.66 -2.35 4.10
N ILE A 307 -11.99 -3.29 3.22
CA ILE A 307 -12.62 -2.98 1.93
C ILE A 307 -14.13 -2.80 2.07
N ILE A 308 -14.79 -3.66 2.86
CA ILE A 308 -16.25 -3.56 3.05
C ILE A 308 -16.61 -2.28 3.82
N VAL A 309 -15.69 -1.72 4.63
CA VAL A 309 -15.79 -0.35 5.17
C VAL A 309 -15.94 0.68 4.05
N LYS A 310 -15.12 0.59 2.99
CA LYS A 310 -15.21 1.51 1.85
C LYS A 310 -16.51 1.32 1.06
N MET A 311 -16.96 0.08 0.84
CA MET A 311 -18.22 -0.20 0.13
C MET A 311 -19.44 0.31 0.92
N ALA A 312 -19.50 0.04 2.23
CA ALA A 312 -20.57 0.50 3.11
C ALA A 312 -20.62 2.04 3.18
N VAL A 313 -19.47 2.70 3.32
CA VAL A 313 -19.39 4.18 3.34
C VAL A 313 -19.80 4.80 2.01
N THR A 314 -19.45 4.17 0.88
CA THR A 314 -19.82 4.65 -0.47
C THR A 314 -21.33 4.55 -0.72
N ASN A 315 -21.95 3.45 -0.31
CA ASN A 315 -23.40 3.26 -0.45
C ASN A 315 -24.20 4.22 0.45
N ARG A 316 -23.75 4.48 1.70
CA ARG A 316 -24.37 5.49 2.56
C ARG A 316 -24.33 6.90 1.97
N ARG A 317 -23.25 7.27 1.27
CA ARG A 317 -23.15 8.60 0.61
C ARG A 317 -24.14 8.71 -0.55
N LYS A 318 -24.23 7.69 -1.42
CA LYS A 318 -25.17 7.67 -2.55
C LYS A 318 -26.64 7.72 -2.11
N ALA A 319 -27.01 6.99 -1.05
CA ALA A 319 -28.38 7.00 -0.52
C ALA A 319 -28.79 8.36 0.08
N ARG A 320 -27.82 9.08 0.68
CA ARG A 320 -28.04 10.40 1.27
C ARG A 320 -28.18 11.51 0.23
N ASP A 321 -27.52 11.37 -0.92
CA ASP A 321 -27.58 12.33 -2.03
C ASP A 321 -28.81 12.10 -2.95
N SER A 322 -29.46 10.92 -2.91
CA SER A 322 -30.67 10.63 -3.70
C SER A 322 -31.99 11.17 -3.12
N GLY A 323 -31.94 11.89 -2.00
CA GLY A 323 -33.13 12.41 -1.31
C GLY A 323 -33.68 13.75 -1.83
N ASP A 324 -32.97 14.45 -2.71
CA ASP A 324 -33.38 15.77 -3.21
C ASP A 324 -33.11 15.93 -4.72
N VAL A 325 -34.17 16.33 -5.43
CA VAL A 325 -34.25 16.91 -6.79
C VAL A 325 -34.47 15.98 -7.99
N GLU A 326 -35.64 16.19 -8.63
CA GLU A 326 -36.07 15.68 -9.93
C GLU A 326 -35.13 16.04 -11.10
N ALA A 327 -35.04 15.11 -12.05
CA ALA A 327 -34.20 15.17 -13.22
C ALA A 327 -34.57 16.26 -14.24
N ARG A 328 -33.55 16.96 -14.75
CA ARG A 328 -33.51 17.47 -16.13
C ARG A 328 -32.12 17.21 -16.75
N PRO A 329 -32.06 16.79 -18.02
CA PRO A 329 -30.81 16.35 -18.64
C PRO A 329 -30.00 17.57 -19.09
N SER A 330 -28.80 17.73 -18.54
CA SER A 330 -27.78 18.63 -19.11
C SER A 330 -26.64 17.78 -19.65
N SER A 331 -26.40 17.95 -20.94
CA SER A 331 -25.29 17.40 -21.69
C SER A 331 -24.02 18.19 -21.33
N GLU A 332 -23.20 17.66 -20.43
CA GLU A 332 -21.77 17.99 -20.34
C GLU A 332 -20.94 16.71 -20.11
N PRO A 333 -19.70 16.64 -20.62
CA PRO A 333 -18.87 15.45 -20.50
C PRO A 333 -18.39 15.30 -19.06
N SER A 334 -18.78 14.20 -18.43
CA SER A 334 -18.40 13.83 -17.07
C SER A 334 -16.92 13.50 -16.96
N GLY A 335 -16.11 14.47 -16.55
CA GLY A 335 -14.84 14.21 -15.89
C GLY A 335 -15.09 13.85 -14.41
N PRO A 336 -14.34 12.91 -13.79
CA PRO A 336 -14.59 12.52 -12.42
C PRO A 336 -14.06 13.57 -11.42
N HIS A 337 -14.97 14.11 -10.60
CA HIS A 337 -14.66 14.97 -9.47
C HIS A 337 -14.32 14.14 -8.21
N TYR A 338 -13.07 14.24 -7.77
CA TYR A 338 -12.56 13.70 -6.50
C TYR A 338 -12.84 14.66 -5.32
N ARG A 339 -13.29 14.15 -4.16
CA ARG A 339 -13.09 14.83 -2.85
C ARG A 339 -12.49 13.89 -1.78
N ARG A 340 -11.15 13.92 -1.78
CA ARG A 340 -10.11 13.75 -0.75
C ARG A 340 -10.49 13.16 0.62
N TYR A 341 -9.74 12.12 1.02
CA TYR A 341 -8.86 12.15 2.20
C TYR A 341 -7.50 11.54 1.79
N SER A 342 -6.43 12.35 1.91
CA SER A 342 -5.00 12.07 1.71
C SER A 342 -4.59 11.17 0.52
N GLN A 343 -4.11 11.82 -0.55
CA GLN A 343 -3.50 11.17 -1.71
C GLN A 343 -2.20 10.42 -1.35
N PRO A 344 -1.87 9.32 -2.05
CA PRO A 344 -0.59 8.64 -1.90
C PRO A 344 0.55 9.57 -2.33
N PHE A 345 1.55 9.70 -1.47
CA PHE A 345 2.75 10.49 -1.65
C PHE A 345 3.93 9.54 -1.91
N ALA A 346 4.70 9.77 -2.96
CA ALA A 346 5.86 8.97 -3.33
C ALA A 346 7.01 9.15 -2.32
N GLY A 347 7.42 8.06 -1.67
CA GLY A 347 8.67 8.02 -0.92
C GLY A 347 9.85 7.98 -1.88
N ARG A 348 10.47 9.12 -2.13
CA ARG A 348 11.75 9.19 -2.85
C ARG A 348 12.95 9.66 -2.02
N LEU A 349 12.80 9.94 -0.72
CA LEU A 349 13.64 9.34 0.33
C LEU A 349 12.71 9.07 1.53
N GLY A 350 13.10 8.19 2.46
CA GLY A 350 12.27 7.99 3.66
C GLY A 350 11.80 6.59 4.00
N ALA A 351 12.46 5.52 3.54
CA ALA A 351 12.03 4.13 3.79
C ALA A 351 10.74 3.69 3.08
N ASN A 352 9.81 4.58 2.75
CA ASN A 352 8.47 4.14 2.37
C ASN A 352 8.30 4.01 0.85
N GLN A 353 8.85 2.93 0.28
CA GLN A 353 8.72 2.59 -1.15
C GLN A 353 7.32 2.03 -1.53
N ALA A 354 6.28 2.30 -0.75
CA ALA A 354 4.99 1.63 -0.84
C ALA A 354 4.08 2.04 -2.03
N TYR A 355 4.54 2.91 -2.95
CA TYR A 355 3.65 3.55 -3.93
C TYR A 355 4.31 3.85 -5.29
N VAL A 356 5.12 2.94 -5.83
CA VAL A 356 5.53 3.01 -7.24
C VAL A 356 4.35 2.58 -8.10
N VAL A 357 3.96 3.43 -9.05
CA VAL A 357 2.88 3.13 -10.00
C VAL A 357 3.54 2.66 -11.29
N GLU A 358 3.29 1.42 -11.71
CA GLU A 358 3.97 0.82 -12.88
C GLU A 358 3.52 1.43 -14.22
N GLY A 359 2.39 2.15 -14.22
CA GLY A 359 1.79 2.75 -15.42
C GLY A 359 1.05 1.70 -16.24
N GLY A 360 -0.19 2.00 -16.62
CA GLY A 360 -1.02 1.09 -17.43
C GLY A 360 -2.48 0.98 -16.98
N THR A 361 -2.86 1.57 -15.83
CA THR A 361 -4.27 1.62 -15.38
C THR A 361 -4.85 3.04 -15.40
N SER A 362 -6.19 3.17 -15.44
CA SER A 362 -6.85 4.48 -15.37
C SER A 362 -6.73 5.16 -13.99
N GLU A 363 -6.42 4.42 -12.92
CA GLU A 363 -6.09 5.00 -11.61
C GLU A 363 -4.69 5.61 -11.63
N ASP A 364 -3.74 4.99 -12.35
CA ASP A 364 -2.39 5.50 -12.56
C ASP A 364 -2.43 6.85 -13.26
N ASP A 365 -3.25 6.99 -14.32
CA ASP A 365 -3.42 8.25 -15.04
C ASP A 365 -3.97 9.38 -14.15
N HIS A 366 -4.90 9.08 -13.24
CA HIS A 366 -5.43 10.05 -12.30
C HIS A 366 -4.38 10.47 -11.24
N VAL A 367 -3.55 9.53 -10.77
CA VAL A 367 -2.43 9.80 -9.86
C VAL A 367 -1.34 10.61 -10.60
N LEU A 368 -0.97 10.22 -11.81
CA LEU A 368 0.03 10.90 -12.65
C LEU A 368 -0.42 12.32 -13.05
N HIS A 369 -1.72 12.56 -13.21
CA HIS A 369 -2.25 13.91 -13.45
C HIS A 369 -2.07 14.85 -12.24
N HIS A 370 -2.05 14.32 -11.01
CA HIS A 370 -1.91 15.12 -9.78
C HIS A 370 -0.48 15.11 -9.23
N ALA A 371 0.26 14.03 -9.47
CA ALA A 371 1.62 13.79 -9.04
C ALA A 371 2.39 13.08 -10.17
N PRO A 372 2.79 13.80 -11.23
CA PRO A 372 3.48 13.20 -12.38
C PRO A 372 4.82 12.56 -12.03
N ASP A 373 5.37 12.88 -10.85
CA ASP A 373 6.54 12.21 -10.30
C ASP A 373 6.27 10.76 -9.83
N ALA A 374 5.03 10.27 -9.85
CA ALA A 374 4.68 8.95 -9.34
C ALA A 374 5.09 7.78 -10.26
N THR A 375 5.43 8.05 -11.52
CA THR A 375 5.92 7.05 -12.48
C THR A 375 7.43 6.83 -12.34
N PRO A 376 7.93 5.58 -12.46
CA PRO A 376 9.35 5.28 -12.65
C PRO A 376 9.87 5.65 -14.05
N HIS A 377 9.00 6.02 -14.99
CA HIS A 377 9.36 6.40 -16.37
C HIS A 377 8.77 7.76 -16.73
N MET A 378 9.46 8.84 -16.34
CA MET A 378 9.18 10.15 -16.92
C MET A 378 10.02 10.34 -18.18
N SER A 379 9.35 10.54 -19.31
CA SER A 379 10.01 11.11 -20.48
C SER A 379 10.62 12.47 -20.13
N PHE A 380 11.62 12.89 -20.90
CA PHE A 380 12.25 14.21 -20.69
C PHE A 380 11.22 15.35 -20.68
N TRP A 381 10.17 15.25 -21.50
CA TRP A 381 9.13 16.29 -21.60
C TRP A 381 8.19 16.30 -20.39
N GLU A 382 7.87 15.15 -19.82
CA GLU A 382 7.09 15.05 -18.58
C GLU A 382 7.89 15.58 -17.38
N LEU A 383 9.20 15.32 -17.35
CA LEU A 383 10.10 15.87 -16.33
C LEU A 383 10.09 17.40 -16.32
N MET A 384 9.96 18.01 -17.50
CA MET A 384 9.97 19.46 -17.71
C MET A 384 8.56 20.09 -17.60
N ASP A 385 7.51 19.30 -17.35
CA ASP A 385 6.15 19.81 -17.24
C ASP A 385 6.00 20.72 -16.01
N MET A 386 5.55 21.95 -16.25
CA MET A 386 5.39 22.97 -15.22
C MET A 386 3.99 23.01 -14.60
N ARG A 387 3.00 22.29 -15.14
CA ARG A 387 1.63 22.25 -14.59
C ARG A 387 1.58 21.92 -13.08
N PRO A 388 2.40 20.98 -12.55
CA PRO A 388 2.41 20.63 -11.13
C PRO A 388 2.80 21.77 -10.18
N ILE A 389 3.42 22.85 -10.66
CA ILE A 389 3.80 23.98 -9.81
C ILE A 389 2.59 24.66 -9.16
N LYS A 390 1.38 24.49 -9.72
CA LYS A 390 0.13 25.00 -9.15
C LYS A 390 -0.46 24.07 -8.07
N ASN A 391 0.10 22.88 -7.88
CA ASN A 391 -0.39 21.90 -6.91
C ASN A 391 0.00 22.32 -5.48
N LEU A 392 -1.00 22.58 -4.65
CA LEU A 392 -0.81 22.97 -3.25
C LEU A 392 -0.06 21.91 -2.43
N ASP A 393 -0.24 20.63 -2.73
CA ASP A 393 0.39 19.54 -1.99
C ASP A 393 1.90 19.48 -2.27
N LEU A 394 2.34 19.89 -3.47
CA LEU A 394 3.77 20.08 -3.77
C LEU A 394 4.39 21.24 -2.98
N TRP A 395 3.66 22.35 -2.81
CA TRP A 395 4.10 23.46 -1.96
C TRP A 395 4.18 23.08 -0.48
N LYS A 396 3.24 22.26 0.01
CA LYS A 396 3.32 21.70 1.37
C LYS A 396 4.56 20.84 1.54
N ALA A 397 4.84 19.96 0.58
CA ALA A 397 6.03 19.12 0.60
C ALA A 397 7.31 19.98 0.59
N ALA A 398 7.37 21.02 -0.25
CA ALA A 398 8.48 21.98 -0.27
C ALA A 398 8.62 22.77 1.05
N LEU A 399 7.51 23.18 1.67
CA LEU A 399 7.56 23.82 2.99
C LEU A 399 8.15 22.87 4.05
N ILE A 400 7.75 21.60 4.02
CA ILE A 400 8.29 20.57 4.90
C ILE A 400 9.78 20.31 4.63
N GLU A 401 10.21 20.29 3.37
CA GLU A 401 11.64 20.27 3.02
C GLU A 401 12.39 21.45 3.64
N GLY A 402 11.84 22.66 3.56
CA GLY A 402 12.45 23.86 4.14
C GLY A 402 12.54 23.78 5.67
N ILE A 403 11.47 23.34 6.35
CA ILE A 403 11.46 23.17 7.82
C ILE A 403 12.43 22.07 8.26
N GLY A 404 12.39 20.91 7.59
CA GLY A 404 13.30 19.82 7.90
C GLY A 404 14.77 20.20 7.65
N THR A 405 15.05 20.90 6.55
CA THR A 405 16.40 21.44 6.25
C THR A 405 16.84 22.46 7.30
N LEU A 406 15.96 23.36 7.72
CA LEU A 406 16.25 24.32 8.80
C LEU A 406 16.70 23.60 10.08
N LEU A 407 15.92 22.63 10.55
CA LEU A 407 16.21 21.90 11.78
C LEU A 407 17.47 21.04 11.66
N PHE A 408 17.61 20.31 10.55
CA PHE A 408 18.77 19.46 10.26
C PHE A 408 20.05 20.27 10.10
N VAL A 409 20.04 21.34 9.32
CA VAL A 409 21.21 22.22 9.13
C VAL A 409 21.57 22.91 10.44
N TYR A 410 20.61 23.40 11.23
CA TYR A 410 20.90 24.02 12.52
C TYR A 410 21.66 23.06 13.44
N ILE A 411 21.14 21.85 13.66
CA ILE A 411 21.75 20.90 14.60
C ILE A 411 23.10 20.37 14.10
N THR A 412 23.24 20.10 12.80
CA THR A 412 24.49 19.58 12.22
C THR A 412 25.59 20.65 12.12
N ILE A 413 25.23 21.93 11.96
CA ILE A 413 26.16 23.03 12.12
C ILE A 413 26.55 23.16 13.59
N TRP A 414 25.58 23.19 14.51
CA TRP A 414 25.82 23.41 15.93
C TRP A 414 26.77 22.38 16.54
N VAL A 415 26.64 21.11 16.18
CA VAL A 415 27.54 20.04 16.66
C VAL A 415 28.96 20.17 16.09
N ASN A 416 29.14 20.80 14.93
CA ASN A 416 30.42 20.91 14.22
C ASN A 416 31.02 22.33 14.23
N ILE A 417 30.45 23.24 15.02
CA ILE A 417 30.88 24.62 15.09
C ILE A 417 32.18 24.73 15.89
N SER A 418 33.10 25.56 15.41
CA SER A 418 34.36 25.85 16.10
C SER A 418 34.86 27.25 15.73
N PRO A 419 35.76 27.87 16.52
CA PRO A 419 36.36 29.15 16.17
C PRO A 419 37.01 29.12 14.77
N ASP A 420 36.92 30.23 14.04
CA ASP A 420 37.49 30.39 12.70
C ASP A 420 39.03 30.59 12.75
N THR A 421 39.73 29.59 13.26
CA THR A 421 41.19 29.57 13.37
C THR A 421 41.75 28.26 12.83
N ALA A 422 42.92 28.32 12.18
CA ALA A 422 43.57 27.11 11.69
C ALA A 422 43.95 26.18 12.87
N PRO A 423 43.55 24.90 12.83
CA PRO A 423 43.90 23.95 13.89
C PRO A 423 45.41 23.64 13.84
N ALA A 424 45.95 23.14 14.95
CA ALA A 424 47.36 22.76 15.04
C ALA A 424 47.73 21.75 13.95
N ALA A 425 48.92 21.92 13.36
CA ALA A 425 49.41 21.01 12.32
C ALA A 425 49.68 19.61 12.89
N PRO A 426 49.36 18.53 12.14
CA PRO A 426 49.58 17.17 12.59
C PRO A 426 51.06 16.83 12.76
N THR A 427 51.40 15.97 13.73
CA THR A 427 52.78 15.47 13.88
C THR A 427 53.14 14.40 12.84
N GLN A 428 54.43 14.27 12.52
CA GLN A 428 54.91 13.24 11.59
C GLN A 428 54.65 11.80 12.05
N ARG A 429 54.49 11.55 13.36
CA ARG A 429 54.30 10.20 13.90
C ARG A 429 52.90 9.64 13.68
N PHE A 430 51.88 10.49 13.80
CA PHE A 430 50.48 10.08 13.77
C PHE A 430 49.73 10.64 12.57
N GLY A 431 50.36 11.52 11.79
CA GLY A 431 49.78 12.10 10.58
C GLY A 431 48.44 12.76 10.88
N SER A 432 47.47 12.59 9.98
CA SER A 432 46.14 13.19 10.11
C SER A 432 45.36 12.78 11.37
N PHE A 433 45.73 11.70 12.06
CA PHE A 433 45.04 11.23 13.27
C PHE A 433 45.40 12.01 14.54
N ASP A 434 46.45 12.82 14.51
CA ASP A 434 46.89 13.69 15.62
C ASP A 434 46.54 15.16 15.38
N ASN A 435 45.67 15.41 14.39
CA ASN A 435 45.11 16.72 14.18
C ASN A 435 44.00 16.95 15.22
N ALA A 436 44.03 18.09 15.94
CA ALA A 436 42.93 18.52 16.81
C ALA A 436 41.58 18.60 16.06
N ALA A 437 41.64 18.75 14.73
CA ALA A 437 40.49 18.68 13.84
C ALA A 437 40.00 17.25 13.56
N PHE A 438 40.49 16.18 14.17
CA PHE A 438 39.98 14.81 14.01
C PHE A 438 38.73 14.55 14.87
N VAL A 439 38.69 15.09 16.09
CA VAL A 439 37.60 14.84 17.05
C VAL A 439 36.26 15.42 16.57
N GLY A 440 36.28 16.63 15.99
CA GLY A 440 35.09 17.27 15.43
C GLY A 440 34.42 16.40 14.35
N PRO A 441 35.13 16.00 13.29
CA PRO A 441 34.68 15.04 12.28
C PRO A 441 34.18 13.70 12.79
N LEU A 442 34.81 13.10 13.81
CA LEU A 442 34.35 11.84 14.41
C LEU A 442 32.94 12.02 15.01
N ILE A 443 32.77 13.05 15.82
CA ILE A 443 31.47 13.38 16.44
C ILE A 443 30.47 13.80 15.36
N GLY A 444 30.91 14.59 14.38
CA GLY A 444 30.11 15.07 13.26
C GLY A 444 29.59 13.94 12.37
N GLY A 445 30.41 12.94 12.05
CA GLY A 445 30.01 11.78 11.26
C GLY A 445 28.96 10.91 11.95
N ILE A 446 29.18 10.59 13.24
CA ILE A 446 28.24 9.79 14.04
C ILE A 446 26.91 10.54 14.22
N THR A 447 26.97 11.83 14.53
CA THR A 447 25.75 12.63 14.73
C THR A 447 25.00 12.86 13.42
N ASN A 448 25.70 13.09 12.30
CA ASN A 448 25.08 13.16 10.98
C ASN A 448 24.34 11.87 10.65
N LEU A 449 24.94 10.69 10.89
CA LEU A 449 24.29 9.38 10.68
C LEU A 449 22.97 9.29 11.44
N ILE A 450 22.98 9.61 12.74
CA ILE A 450 21.81 9.49 13.60
C ILE A 450 20.74 10.50 13.18
N PHE A 451 21.11 11.79 13.05
CA PHE A 451 20.15 12.83 12.72
C PHE A 451 19.53 12.62 11.35
N ILE A 452 20.33 12.36 10.31
CA ILE A 452 19.77 12.18 8.97
C ILE A 452 18.82 10.98 8.93
N THR A 453 19.14 9.88 9.63
CA THR A 453 18.24 8.72 9.76
C THR A 453 16.90 9.12 10.39
N LEU A 454 16.95 9.83 11.52
CA LEU A 454 15.75 10.25 12.25
C LEU A 454 14.92 11.25 11.44
N PHE A 455 15.57 12.24 10.82
CA PHE A 455 14.90 13.25 9.99
C PHE A 455 14.26 12.61 8.75
N ILE A 456 14.98 11.73 8.06
CA ILE A 456 14.44 10.98 6.91
C ILE A 456 13.22 10.14 7.34
N THR A 457 13.31 9.44 8.47
CA THR A 457 12.19 8.65 8.99
C THR A 457 11.00 9.53 9.39
N SER A 458 11.24 10.69 10.00
CA SER A 458 10.17 11.55 10.54
C SER A 458 9.42 12.32 9.45
N PHE A 459 10.11 12.73 8.39
CA PHE A 459 9.56 13.64 7.37
C PHE A 459 9.38 12.98 5.99
N GLY A 460 9.95 11.78 5.80
CA GLY A 460 9.97 11.07 4.51
C GLY A 460 8.57 10.79 3.97
N ALA A 461 7.62 10.49 4.85
CA ALA A 461 6.22 10.23 4.46
C ALA A 461 5.50 11.43 3.81
N ILE A 462 6.01 12.67 3.99
CA ILE A 462 5.34 13.89 3.53
C ILE A 462 6.07 14.55 2.37
N SER A 463 7.40 14.57 2.40
CA SER A 463 8.23 15.32 1.46
C SER A 463 9.24 14.44 0.73
N GLY A 464 9.42 13.21 1.15
CA GLY A 464 10.55 12.42 0.71
C GLY A 464 11.83 12.84 1.41
N ALA A 465 11.85 13.85 2.30
CA ALA A 465 12.97 14.18 3.17
C ALA A 465 14.35 14.25 2.47
N HIS A 466 14.44 14.98 1.36
CA HIS A 466 15.68 15.18 0.63
C HIS A 466 16.69 15.98 1.47
N PHE A 467 16.23 17.09 2.05
CA PHE A 467 16.99 18.01 2.91
C PHE A 467 18.34 18.49 2.35
N ASN A 468 18.52 18.29 1.05
CA ASN A 468 19.80 18.38 0.40
C ASN A 468 19.60 18.65 -1.10
N PRO A 469 20.08 19.80 -1.60
CA PRO A 469 20.08 20.08 -3.02
C PRO A 469 20.82 19.01 -3.84
N LEU A 470 21.93 18.44 -3.34
CA LEU A 470 22.66 17.35 -4.02
C LEU A 470 21.75 16.16 -4.33
N ILE A 471 20.94 15.71 -3.36
CA ILE A 471 20.02 14.58 -3.56
C ILE A 471 18.85 14.97 -4.48
N THR A 472 18.34 16.20 -4.33
CA THR A 472 17.25 16.69 -5.19
C THR A 472 17.66 16.83 -6.65
N PHE A 473 18.88 17.32 -6.92
CA PHE A 473 19.44 17.34 -8.27
C PHE A 473 19.72 15.93 -8.80
N ALA A 474 20.26 15.04 -7.97
CA ALA A 474 20.53 13.67 -8.38
C ALA A 474 19.25 12.90 -8.74
N THR A 475 18.18 13.06 -7.94
CA THR A 475 16.86 12.45 -8.25
C THR A 475 16.27 13.02 -9.54
N PHE A 476 16.43 14.33 -9.82
CA PHE A 476 16.04 14.90 -11.11
C PHE A 476 16.83 14.29 -12.27
N CYS A 477 18.16 14.19 -12.14
CA CYS A 477 19.03 13.60 -13.17
C CYS A 477 18.77 12.10 -13.39
N ALA A 478 18.30 11.40 -12.36
CA ALA A 478 17.88 9.99 -12.44
C ALA A 478 16.42 9.80 -12.90
N GLN A 479 15.74 10.86 -13.35
CA GLN A 479 14.33 10.85 -13.77
C GLN A 479 13.35 10.46 -12.66
N LEU A 480 13.71 10.76 -11.41
CA LEU A 480 12.93 10.50 -10.20
C LEU A 480 12.35 11.79 -9.58
N CYS A 481 12.49 12.95 -10.21
CA CYS A 481 11.95 14.21 -9.71
C CYS A 481 11.66 15.13 -10.89
N SER A 482 10.46 15.70 -10.99
CA SER A 482 10.15 16.73 -11.99
C SER A 482 10.82 18.06 -11.69
N LEU A 483 10.90 18.89 -12.72
CA LEU A 483 11.46 20.23 -12.66
C LEU A 483 10.75 21.15 -11.64
N PRO A 484 9.41 21.20 -11.52
CA PRO A 484 8.76 22.00 -10.49
C PRO A 484 9.15 21.61 -9.08
N ARG A 485 9.24 20.29 -8.80
CA ARG A 485 9.66 19.80 -7.49
C ARG A 485 11.11 20.18 -7.22
N LEU A 486 12.01 19.98 -8.17
CA LEU A 486 13.40 20.39 -8.07
C LEU A 486 13.51 21.87 -7.69
N ILE A 487 12.83 22.75 -8.42
CA ILE A 487 12.87 24.21 -8.17
C ILE A 487 12.39 24.53 -6.76
N LEU A 488 11.24 24.00 -6.37
CA LEU A 488 10.63 24.31 -5.07
C LEU A 488 11.42 23.73 -3.90
N TYR A 489 11.92 22.50 -4.03
CA TYR A 489 12.70 21.84 -2.98
C TYR A 489 14.03 22.55 -2.78
N VAL A 490 14.77 22.83 -3.86
CA VAL A 490 16.06 23.52 -3.76
C VAL A 490 15.87 24.92 -3.19
N ALA A 491 14.85 25.66 -3.62
CA ALA A 491 14.56 26.99 -3.06
C ALA A 491 14.22 26.91 -1.55
N ALA A 492 13.38 25.96 -1.15
CA ALA A 492 13.02 25.78 0.25
C ALA A 492 14.20 25.31 1.11
N GLN A 493 15.04 24.41 0.61
CA GLN A 493 16.25 23.92 1.28
C GLN A 493 17.27 25.05 1.47
N ILE A 494 17.51 25.88 0.44
CA ILE A 494 18.38 27.06 0.55
C ILE A 494 17.82 28.04 1.59
N GLY A 495 16.50 28.32 1.55
CA GLY A 495 15.85 29.20 2.52
C GLY A 495 15.95 28.69 3.96
N GLY A 496 15.66 27.40 4.17
CA GLY A 496 15.78 26.72 5.46
C GLY A 496 17.22 26.72 5.97
N GLY A 497 18.19 26.37 5.12
CA GLY A 497 19.61 26.39 5.47
C GLY A 497 20.12 27.80 5.82
N ALA A 498 19.75 28.82 5.05
CA ALA A 498 20.11 30.21 5.33
C ALA A 498 19.54 30.68 6.68
N LEU A 499 18.27 30.37 6.97
CA LEU A 499 17.66 30.69 8.26
C LEU A 499 18.34 29.94 9.41
N ALA A 500 18.70 28.66 9.22
CA ALA A 500 19.47 27.90 10.19
C ALA A 500 20.81 28.58 10.52
N GLY A 501 21.52 29.07 9.49
CA GLY A 501 22.74 29.84 9.63
C GLY A 501 22.58 31.10 10.48
N LEU A 502 21.51 31.86 10.24
CA LEU A 502 21.18 33.05 11.03
C LEU A 502 20.89 32.70 12.50
N LEU A 503 20.17 31.60 12.74
CA LEU A 503 19.91 31.11 14.10
C LEU A 503 21.20 30.66 14.79
N VAL A 504 22.08 29.94 14.10
CA VAL A 504 23.39 29.54 14.63
C VAL A 504 24.21 30.77 15.01
N ARG A 505 24.25 31.79 14.14
CA ARG A 505 24.95 33.05 14.42
C ARG A 505 24.42 33.71 15.69
N ALA A 506 23.09 33.72 15.87
CA ALA A 506 22.47 34.25 17.07
C ALA A 506 22.84 33.42 18.31
N SER A 507 22.83 32.09 18.21
CA SER A 507 23.20 31.16 19.29
C SER A 507 24.70 31.21 19.65
N TRP A 508 25.57 31.44 18.68
CA TRP A 508 27.03 31.54 18.89
C TRP A 508 27.46 32.92 19.42
N GLY A 509 26.66 33.96 19.16
CA GLY A 509 26.97 35.33 19.58
C GLY A 509 27.95 36.07 18.66
N GLY A 510 28.21 35.56 17.45
CA GLY A 510 29.18 36.15 16.52
C GLY A 510 29.23 35.47 15.16
N ARG A 511 30.08 36.00 14.27
CA ARG A 511 30.32 35.43 12.91
C ARG A 511 31.63 34.67 12.78
N ASP A 512 32.51 34.77 13.79
CA ASP A 512 33.86 34.21 13.75
C ASP A 512 33.84 32.73 14.14
N PHE A 513 33.21 31.93 13.28
CA PHE A 513 33.16 30.49 13.40
C PHE A 513 33.26 29.81 12.05
N LYS A 514 33.78 28.59 12.08
CA LYS A 514 33.83 27.65 10.96
C LYS A 514 33.03 26.40 11.33
N VAL A 515 32.62 25.66 10.32
CA VAL A 515 31.76 24.48 10.49
C VAL A 515 32.34 23.31 9.73
N GLY A 516 32.67 22.21 10.41
CA GLY A 516 33.17 20.99 9.76
C GLY A 516 32.35 20.61 8.52
N GLY A 517 33.01 20.23 7.43
CA GLY A 517 32.42 20.00 6.10
C GLY A 517 32.26 21.26 5.23
N CYS A 518 32.28 22.46 5.81
CA CYS A 518 32.03 23.71 5.08
C CYS A 518 33.07 24.78 5.46
N TRP A 519 34.36 24.43 5.44
CA TRP A 519 35.47 25.37 5.56
C TRP A 519 36.73 24.87 4.84
N LEU A 520 37.56 25.83 4.41
CA LEU A 520 38.84 25.61 3.75
C LEU A 520 39.77 26.78 4.05
N PHE A 521 40.98 26.50 4.54
CA PHE A 521 42.04 27.50 4.64
C PHE A 521 42.86 27.48 3.34
N THR A 522 42.58 28.46 2.48
CA THR A 522 43.19 28.58 1.14
C THR A 522 44.71 28.78 1.17
N ASP A 523 45.24 29.27 2.29
CA ASP A 523 46.68 29.44 2.49
C ASP A 523 47.40 28.10 2.72
N ILE A 524 46.64 27.06 3.07
CA ILE A 524 47.15 25.70 3.34
C ILE A 524 46.84 24.77 2.17
N VAL A 525 45.62 24.81 1.63
CA VAL A 525 45.18 23.93 0.56
C VAL A 525 44.54 24.73 -0.58
N PRO A 526 44.98 24.53 -1.83
CA PRO A 526 44.40 25.25 -2.95
C PRO A 526 42.98 24.72 -3.28
N PRO A 527 42.02 25.60 -3.61
CA PRO A 527 40.63 25.22 -3.88
C PRO A 527 40.45 24.12 -4.96
N LYS A 528 41.32 24.08 -5.97
CA LYS A 528 41.27 23.08 -7.04
C LYS A 528 41.38 21.63 -6.54
N GLU A 529 42.13 21.40 -5.47
CA GLU A 529 42.30 20.06 -4.90
C GLU A 529 41.06 19.64 -4.11
N ILE A 530 40.41 20.60 -3.47
CA ILE A 530 39.15 20.39 -2.75
C ILE A 530 38.00 20.13 -3.70
N PHE A 531 37.96 20.80 -4.85
CA PHE A 531 36.97 20.52 -5.89
C PHE A 531 36.93 19.04 -6.29
N VAL A 532 38.10 18.40 -6.44
CA VAL A 532 38.19 16.97 -6.77
C VAL A 532 37.67 16.11 -5.61
N VAL A 533 38.03 16.45 -4.37
CA VAL A 533 37.58 15.72 -3.18
C VAL A 533 36.06 15.80 -3.04
N GLU A 534 35.47 17.00 -3.20
CA GLU A 534 34.02 17.20 -3.15
C GLU A 534 33.31 16.40 -4.25
N LEU A 535 33.79 16.51 -5.49
CA LEU A 535 33.20 15.82 -6.66
C LEU A 535 33.19 14.30 -6.47
N VAL A 536 34.32 13.71 -6.09
CA VAL A 536 34.45 12.26 -5.91
C VAL A 536 33.63 11.81 -4.69
N SER A 537 33.66 12.56 -3.59
CA SER A 537 32.91 12.22 -2.38
C SER A 537 31.40 12.30 -2.62
N ALA A 538 30.93 13.33 -3.34
CA ALA A 538 29.54 13.48 -3.76
C ALA A 538 29.12 12.33 -4.68
N THR A 539 29.97 11.96 -5.66
CA THR A 539 29.69 10.82 -6.54
C THR A 539 29.55 9.52 -5.76
N ILE A 540 30.49 9.21 -4.86
CA ILE A 540 30.42 8.01 -4.01
C ILE A 540 29.17 8.05 -3.12
N LEU A 541 28.87 9.18 -2.49
CA LEU A 541 27.68 9.33 -1.67
C LEU A 541 26.42 9.06 -2.47
N LEU A 542 26.30 9.59 -3.69
CA LEU A 542 25.14 9.35 -4.54
C LEU A 542 24.98 7.86 -4.85
N PHE A 543 26.04 7.16 -5.28
CA PHE A 543 25.95 5.72 -5.53
C PHE A 543 25.60 4.90 -4.27
N LEU A 544 26.16 5.25 -3.11
CA LEU A 544 25.85 4.56 -1.86
C LEU A 544 24.41 4.83 -1.42
N ALA A 545 24.02 6.11 -1.31
CA ALA A 545 22.69 6.51 -0.87
C ALA A 545 21.60 6.02 -1.84
N PHE A 546 21.88 6.08 -3.15
CA PHE A 546 20.94 5.54 -4.13
C PHE A 546 20.89 4.03 -4.08
N GLY A 547 22.05 3.38 -4.10
CA GLY A 547 22.16 1.93 -3.97
C GLY A 547 21.34 1.43 -2.79
N VAL A 548 21.55 1.92 -1.58
CA VAL A 548 20.96 1.33 -0.37
C VAL A 548 19.55 1.80 0.00
N GLY A 549 19.09 2.93 -0.56
CA GLY A 549 17.84 3.56 -0.10
C GLY A 549 16.92 4.12 -1.18
N LEU A 550 17.44 4.38 -2.39
CA LEU A 550 16.66 4.98 -3.48
C LEU A 550 16.42 4.02 -4.64
N ASP A 551 17.23 2.97 -4.75
CA ASP A 551 17.10 1.94 -5.76
C ASP A 551 15.99 0.95 -5.36
N PRO A 552 14.90 0.86 -6.13
CA PRO A 552 13.81 -0.07 -5.84
C PRO A 552 14.27 -1.54 -5.77
N ARG A 553 15.34 -1.92 -6.49
CA ARG A 553 15.89 -3.29 -6.43
C ARG A 553 16.33 -3.67 -5.02
N GLN A 554 16.83 -2.71 -4.24
CA GLN A 554 17.27 -3.00 -2.88
C GLN A 554 16.13 -3.14 -1.86
N ALA A 555 14.89 -2.70 -2.16
CA ALA A 555 13.77 -2.98 -1.26
C ALA A 555 13.51 -4.48 -1.11
N LYS A 556 13.79 -5.29 -2.14
CA LYS A 556 13.69 -6.76 -2.06
C LYS A 556 14.74 -7.39 -1.14
N ILE A 557 15.89 -6.73 -0.96
CA ILE A 557 17.05 -7.25 -0.22
C ILE A 557 17.09 -6.72 1.22
N ILE A 558 16.96 -5.40 1.38
CA ILE A 558 17.16 -4.69 2.64
C ILE A 558 15.83 -4.33 3.32
N GLY A 559 14.73 -4.30 2.55
CA GLY A 559 13.40 -3.93 3.03
C GLY A 559 13.21 -2.41 3.17
N PRO A 560 11.96 -1.92 3.06
CA PRO A 560 11.66 -0.49 3.09
C PRO A 560 12.12 0.17 4.40
N ALA A 561 11.89 -0.48 5.55
CA ALA A 561 12.16 0.10 6.87
C ALA A 561 13.64 0.44 7.16
N LEU A 562 14.60 -0.26 6.53
CA LEU A 562 16.03 -0.06 6.81
C LEU A 562 16.68 1.05 5.94
N GLY A 563 16.02 1.47 4.86
CA GLY A 563 16.58 2.43 3.89
C GLY A 563 17.12 3.74 4.51
N PRO A 564 16.36 4.46 5.37
CA PRO A 564 16.81 5.68 6.03
C PRO A 564 18.08 5.50 6.85
N PHE A 565 18.17 4.37 7.55
CA PHE A 565 19.33 4.05 8.37
C PHE A 565 20.55 3.80 7.48
N MET A 566 20.38 3.09 6.36
CA MET A 566 21.48 2.86 5.39
C MET A 566 21.92 4.14 4.66
N VAL A 567 20.97 5.02 4.31
CA VAL A 567 21.29 6.35 3.76
C VAL A 567 22.05 7.17 4.80
N GLY A 568 21.62 7.13 6.07
CA GLY A 568 22.34 7.80 7.13
C GLY A 568 23.72 7.25 7.40
N LEU A 569 23.89 5.92 7.33
CA LEU A 569 25.20 5.28 7.39
C LEU A 569 26.09 5.76 6.24
N SER A 570 25.57 5.85 5.02
CA SER A 570 26.31 6.35 3.84
C SER A 570 26.79 7.79 4.04
N VAL A 571 25.90 8.70 4.44
CA VAL A 571 26.25 10.10 4.70
C VAL A 571 27.23 10.23 5.87
N GLY A 572 27.02 9.49 6.96
CA GLY A 572 27.88 9.52 8.14
C GLY A 572 29.29 9.03 7.84
N THR A 573 29.41 7.92 7.11
CA THR A 573 30.70 7.37 6.68
C THR A 573 31.44 8.31 5.75
N MET A 574 30.75 8.93 4.78
CA MET A 574 31.39 9.90 3.87
C MET A 574 31.79 11.21 4.56
N SER A 575 30.95 11.70 5.48
CA SER A 575 31.26 12.85 6.31
C SER A 575 32.51 12.58 7.15
N PHE A 576 32.60 11.40 7.75
CA PHE A 576 33.76 10.99 8.53
C PHE A 576 35.03 10.84 7.66
N ALA A 577 34.96 10.02 6.61
CA ALA A 577 36.11 9.67 5.78
C ALA A 577 36.78 10.88 5.10
N SER A 578 35.99 11.88 4.70
CA SER A 578 36.50 13.07 4.02
C SER A 578 37.11 14.10 4.98
N ALA A 579 36.68 14.14 6.23
CA ALA A 579 36.90 15.27 7.13
C ALA A 579 38.25 15.28 7.87
N PHE A 580 38.98 14.17 7.87
CA PHE A 580 40.38 14.14 8.32
C PHE A 580 41.36 13.77 7.19
N ALA A 581 40.88 13.63 5.95
CA ALA A 581 41.71 13.23 4.82
C ALA A 581 42.81 14.26 4.49
N ARG A 582 42.61 15.54 4.85
CA ARG A 582 43.54 16.61 4.50
C ARG A 582 43.58 17.75 5.52
N TYR A 583 44.78 18.10 5.98
CA TYR A 583 45.01 19.26 6.83
C TYR A 583 44.64 20.57 6.10
N GLY A 584 43.99 21.50 6.79
CA GLY A 584 43.51 22.76 6.20
C GLY A 584 42.17 22.65 5.46
N TYR A 585 41.51 21.49 5.51
CA TYR A 585 40.19 21.25 4.94
C TYR A 585 39.23 20.67 5.97
N GLY A 586 37.96 21.11 5.94
CA GLY A 586 36.94 20.67 6.89
C GLY A 586 36.26 19.34 6.56
N GLY A 587 36.56 18.72 5.42
CA GLY A 587 35.82 17.58 4.89
C GLY A 587 34.81 17.96 3.85
N ALA A 588 34.28 16.95 3.16
CA ALA A 588 33.33 17.14 2.09
C ALA A 588 32.00 17.69 2.65
N GLY A 589 31.48 18.72 2.00
CA GLY A 589 30.25 19.38 2.41
C GLY A 589 29.04 18.50 2.13
N LEU A 590 28.98 17.94 0.92
CA LEU A 590 27.98 16.97 0.45
C LEU A 590 26.51 17.45 0.57
N ASN A 591 26.31 18.71 0.93
CA ASN A 591 25.03 19.36 1.06
C ASN A 591 25.19 20.87 0.83
N PRO A 592 24.82 21.37 -0.37
CA PRO A 592 24.98 22.78 -0.71
C PRO A 592 24.17 23.72 0.20
N ALA A 593 22.97 23.32 0.64
CA ALA A 593 22.14 24.11 1.55
C ALA A 593 22.75 24.22 2.95
N ARG A 594 23.42 23.17 3.42
CA ARG A 594 24.18 23.18 4.68
C ARG A 594 25.33 24.17 4.62
N CYS A 595 26.14 24.13 3.57
CA CYS A 595 27.28 25.04 3.44
C CYS A 595 26.85 26.49 3.21
N ILE A 596 25.79 26.74 2.43
CA ILE A 596 25.17 28.08 2.38
C ILE A 596 24.75 28.53 3.78
N GLY A 597 24.08 27.68 4.55
CA GLY A 597 23.68 28.02 5.92
C GLY A 597 24.86 28.43 6.79
N ALA A 598 25.94 27.65 6.77
CA ALA A 598 27.17 27.99 7.47
C ALA A 598 27.70 29.37 7.07
N PHE A 599 27.80 29.67 5.77
CA PHE A 599 28.35 30.93 5.26
C PHE A 599 27.43 32.14 5.47
N VAL A 600 26.10 31.95 5.47
CA VAL A 600 25.13 32.98 5.83
C VAL A 600 25.28 33.35 7.31
N GLY A 601 25.52 32.36 8.17
CA GLY A 601 25.79 32.57 9.59
C GLY A 601 27.15 33.21 9.85
N SER A 602 28.18 32.85 9.07
CA SER A 602 29.55 33.35 9.19
C SER A 602 29.90 34.37 8.09
N ARG A 603 30.70 33.96 7.09
CA ARG A 603 31.19 34.75 5.96
C ARG A 603 31.21 33.89 4.69
N PHE A 604 30.89 34.50 3.55
CA PHE A 604 30.96 33.84 2.24
C PHE A 604 32.40 33.80 1.71
N PRO A 605 32.96 32.61 1.46
CA PRO A 605 34.26 32.48 0.83
C PRO A 605 34.16 32.58 -0.70
N SER A 606 35.23 33.04 -1.35
CA SER A 606 35.31 33.09 -2.83
C SER A 606 35.26 31.72 -3.50
N TRP A 607 35.55 30.64 -2.76
CA TRP A 607 35.56 29.26 -3.25
C TRP A 607 34.23 28.52 -3.01
N HIS A 608 33.19 29.17 -2.48
CA HIS A 608 31.91 28.53 -2.15
C HIS A 608 31.24 27.82 -3.35
N TRP A 609 31.57 28.23 -4.58
CA TRP A 609 31.04 27.66 -5.81
C TRP A 609 31.37 26.16 -5.95
N ILE A 610 32.42 25.68 -5.29
CA ILE A 610 32.84 24.26 -5.31
C ILE A 610 31.68 23.36 -4.90
N HIS A 611 31.00 23.68 -3.79
CA HIS A 611 29.89 22.88 -3.26
C HIS A 611 28.67 22.83 -4.20
N TRP A 612 28.61 23.68 -5.23
CA TRP A 612 27.51 23.65 -6.20
C TRP A 612 27.94 22.98 -7.50
N VAL A 613 29.11 23.35 -8.01
CA VAL A 613 29.61 22.86 -9.30
C VAL A 613 30.06 21.39 -9.19
N ALA A 614 30.77 21.02 -8.12
CA ALA A 614 31.19 19.65 -7.91
C ALA A 614 29.99 18.72 -7.73
N ASP A 615 29.04 19.11 -6.87
CA ASP A 615 27.81 18.37 -6.61
C ASP A 615 26.94 18.24 -7.87
N GLY A 616 26.80 19.32 -8.65
CA GLY A 616 26.06 19.29 -9.92
C GLY A 616 26.67 18.34 -10.95
N ILE A 617 28.00 18.33 -11.08
CA ILE A 617 28.70 17.37 -11.96
C ILE A 617 28.51 15.94 -11.45
N ALA A 618 28.59 15.70 -10.13
CA ALA A 618 28.32 14.39 -9.54
C ALA A 618 26.90 13.90 -9.86
N CYS A 619 25.88 14.77 -9.77
CA CYS A 619 24.50 14.44 -10.14
C CYS A 619 24.37 14.03 -11.61
N ILE A 620 25.07 14.71 -12.52
CA ILE A 620 25.05 14.37 -13.96
C ILE A 620 25.70 13.01 -14.20
N ILE A 621 26.89 12.77 -13.62
CA ILE A 621 27.59 11.48 -13.73
C ILE A 621 26.69 10.35 -13.24
N HIS A 622 26.12 10.51 -12.04
CA HIS A 622 25.21 9.54 -11.44
C HIS A 622 23.95 9.32 -12.30
N GLY A 623 23.32 10.39 -12.76
CA GLY A 623 22.13 10.33 -13.62
C GLY A 623 22.38 9.59 -14.94
N LEU A 624 23.52 9.82 -15.59
CA LEU A 624 23.91 9.09 -16.80
C LEU A 624 24.02 7.58 -16.53
N CYS A 625 24.62 7.17 -15.40
CA CYS A 625 24.70 5.75 -15.04
C CYS A 625 23.32 5.13 -14.82
N TYR A 626 22.42 5.83 -14.13
CA TYR A 626 21.05 5.39 -13.89
C TYR A 626 20.19 5.41 -15.17
N TYR A 627 20.50 6.25 -16.14
CA TYR A 627 19.85 6.23 -17.44
C TYR A 627 20.23 4.97 -18.26
N PHE A 628 21.51 4.58 -18.24
CA PHE A 628 21.98 3.38 -18.95
C PHE A 628 21.68 2.06 -18.24
N ILE A 629 21.63 2.07 -16.90
CA ILE A 629 21.34 0.91 -16.07
C ILE A 629 20.22 1.30 -15.11
N PRO A 630 18.96 1.25 -15.57
CA PRO A 630 17.88 1.78 -14.78
C PRO A 630 17.63 0.96 -13.50
N PRO A 631 17.35 1.63 -12.38
CA PRO A 631 17.15 0.96 -11.10
C PRO A 631 15.86 0.16 -11.00
N TRP A 632 15.00 0.19 -12.03
CA TRP A 632 13.76 -0.59 -12.10
C TRP A 632 13.87 -1.82 -13.01
N THR A 633 14.91 -1.91 -13.86
CA THR A 633 15.09 -3.10 -14.70
C THR A 633 15.70 -4.21 -13.86
N GLU A 634 14.99 -5.33 -13.75
CA GLU A 634 15.58 -6.56 -13.21
C GLU A 634 16.72 -7.00 -14.12
N VAL A 635 17.87 -7.31 -13.54
CA VAL A 635 18.93 -7.98 -14.28
C VAL A 635 18.44 -9.42 -14.51
N PRO A 636 18.31 -9.89 -15.76
CA PRO A 636 17.93 -11.28 -16.02
C PRO A 636 18.90 -12.19 -15.25
N GLN A 637 18.36 -13.03 -14.36
CA GLN A 637 19.15 -14.03 -13.64
C GLN A 637 19.49 -15.21 -14.55
#